data_AF-A0A4R0XSF9-F1
#
_entry.id   AF-A0A4R0XSF9-F1
#
_cell.length_a   1.000
_cell.length_b   1.000
_cell.length_c   1.000
_cell.angle_alpha   90.00
_cell.angle_beta   90.00
_cell.angle_gamma   90.00
#
_symmetry.space_group_name_H-M   'P 1'
#
loop_
_entity.id
_entity.type
_entity.pdbx_description
1 polymer ?
#
loop_
_entity_poly.entity_id
_entity_poly.type
_entity_poly.pdbx_seq_one_letter_code
_entity_poly.pdbx_strand_id
1 'polypeptide(L)'
;MFKWNNKKIAYVSILVAASVAFVIIGSKLFAITTFPSFKVAFGGLPVKITGYLFGPIIGAITGVIADLLSFAMLPTYYHPAYTFIMAMSGFVPGVVYFFMVRKERSINTHYFATLIVLIVLATSVFVGIQFIPEKTLEASKSPIKTRWILQLLACGGMVVLMIVHTILRFIKKPKLFKMVAPIIMFAAILEVHNSLMTPLADSQSLGVSYGVSYVGHLMTSPIKILSNVMIITLTYKMVGPLVEKKMQNGYGDEGEKAMKKTIYVCGPTVYNNPHIGNMRPIITFDIFIRSLKAQGAKINFIHNITDIDDKIINKAIEEGVTEKEISKRYTKIYMTLLEKANVQTPTVMPNVTDNIKGMVKFIEEMVENGSAYELDGNVYFDVTSQKNYGTIANRNLDEMRFEEAGNKKHPGDFALWKKTTEGVLFNSPWGKGRPGWHTECAYFVQKFGGGTLDIHGGGIDLIFPHHENENVQFESLVGAPISTKWKHTGHINVDGSKMSKSLGNVKDAMEFFEETNPAVLRLLFLTTSPTAPINLTKELLDNVEKKYEQLIKGFKQAQLKGKIDIEDETISVDITEWDFSKAMEKLFANLKAFNSGDVKAGQELMANMQLLGLTTKEDEVSKKTKATHEKWGAARNAKDYEKADEYRKELIEKGII
;
A
#
# COMPACT_ATOMS: atom_id res chain seq x y z
N MET A 1 -9.22 -9.41 14.43
CA MET A 1 -10.34 -10.38 14.38
C MET A 1 -10.49 -10.85 12.92
N PHE A 2 -10.30 -12.14 12.63
CA PHE A 2 -10.33 -12.66 11.25
C PHE A 2 -11.78 -12.70 10.73
N LYS A 3 -12.13 -11.92 9.70
CA LYS A 3 -13.42 -12.04 9.01
C LYS A 3 -13.47 -13.35 8.21
N TRP A 4 -14.43 -14.21 8.53
CA TRP A 4 -14.74 -15.44 7.80
C TRP A 4 -15.60 -15.10 6.59
N ASN A 5 -15.28 -15.70 5.44
CA ASN A 5 -16.15 -15.66 4.27
C ASN A 5 -16.42 -17.09 3.80
N ASN A 6 -17.51 -17.27 3.06
CA ASN A 6 -18.00 -18.59 2.62
C ASN A 6 -16.93 -19.37 1.84
N LYS A 7 -16.05 -18.67 1.13
CA LYS A 7 -14.94 -19.26 0.37
C LYS A 7 -13.88 -19.87 1.27
N LYS A 8 -13.48 -19.20 2.36
CA LYS A 8 -12.52 -19.75 3.35
C LYS A 8 -13.09 -20.96 4.08
N ILE A 9 -14.38 -20.92 4.44
CA ILE A 9 -15.08 -22.04 5.07
C ILE A 9 -15.04 -23.27 4.14
N ALA A 10 -15.41 -23.09 2.87
CA ALA A 10 -15.40 -24.18 1.89
C ALA A 10 -14.01 -24.82 1.72
N TYR A 11 -12.94 -24.02 1.66
CA TYR A 11 -11.58 -24.57 1.55
C TYR A 11 -11.13 -25.34 2.78
N VAL A 12 -11.42 -24.84 3.99
CA VAL A 12 -11.11 -25.55 5.23
C VAL A 12 -11.86 -26.88 5.28
N SER A 13 -13.14 -26.90 4.92
CA SER A 13 -13.96 -28.12 4.88
C SER A 13 -13.42 -29.16 3.88
N ILE A 14 -12.98 -28.75 2.69
CA ILE A 14 -12.37 -29.64 1.69
C ILE A 14 -11.06 -30.25 2.24
N LEU A 15 -10.23 -29.46 2.92
CA LEU A 15 -8.97 -29.93 3.49
C LEU A 15 -9.19 -30.88 4.68
N VAL A 16 -10.22 -30.65 5.50
CA VAL A 16 -10.65 -31.59 6.54
C VAL A 16 -11.08 -32.91 5.89
N ALA A 17 -11.95 -32.87 4.88
CA ALA A 17 -12.42 -34.07 4.18
C ALA A 17 -11.27 -34.85 3.53
N ALA A 18 -10.32 -34.14 2.90
CA ALA A 18 -9.12 -34.75 2.34
C ALA A 18 -8.27 -35.42 3.43
N SER A 19 -8.07 -34.79 4.60
CA SER A 19 -7.33 -35.37 5.73
C SER A 19 -7.95 -36.70 6.16
N VAL A 20 -9.26 -36.72 6.38
CA VAL A 20 -10.03 -37.91 6.77
C VAL A 20 -9.90 -39.00 5.70
N ALA A 21 -10.05 -38.66 4.41
CA ALA A 21 -9.90 -39.61 3.31
C ALA A 21 -8.47 -40.22 3.25
N PHE A 22 -7.43 -39.41 3.43
CA PHE A 22 -6.04 -39.90 3.47
C PHE A 22 -5.78 -40.82 4.66
N VAL A 23 -6.37 -40.55 5.83
CA VAL A 23 -6.28 -41.45 7.00
C VAL A 23 -6.95 -42.79 6.70
N ILE A 24 -8.15 -42.78 6.12
CA ILE A 24 -8.91 -43.99 5.78
C ILE A 24 -8.19 -44.82 4.70
N ILE A 25 -7.66 -44.18 3.67
CA ILE A 25 -6.95 -44.86 2.58
C ILE A 25 -5.60 -45.37 3.07
N GLY A 26 -4.85 -44.54 3.81
CA GLY A 26 -3.54 -44.89 4.35
C GLY A 26 -3.57 -46.04 5.35
N SER A 27 -4.61 -46.11 6.19
CA SER A 27 -4.81 -47.22 7.12
C SER A 27 -5.09 -48.55 6.40
N LYS A 28 -5.60 -48.51 5.16
CA LYS A 28 -5.85 -49.71 4.34
C LYS A 28 -4.65 -50.09 3.45
N LEU A 29 -3.91 -49.12 2.93
CA LEU A 29 -2.83 -49.37 1.95
C LEU A 29 -1.45 -49.64 2.57
N PHE A 30 -1.15 -49.08 3.74
CA PHE A 30 0.20 -49.11 4.34
C PHE A 30 0.25 -49.74 5.74
N ALA A 31 -0.76 -50.52 6.11
CA ALA A 31 -0.77 -51.24 7.38
C ALA A 31 0.29 -52.35 7.40
N ILE A 32 1.54 -52.00 7.68
CA ILE A 32 2.56 -52.94 8.12
C ILE A 32 2.55 -52.91 9.65
N THR A 33 1.67 -53.69 10.25
CA THR A 33 1.63 -53.92 11.70
C THR A 33 2.72 -54.91 12.09
N THR A 34 3.96 -54.46 12.15
CA THR A 34 5.01 -55.19 12.89
C THR A 34 5.43 -54.46 14.16
N PHE A 35 5.25 -53.13 14.27
CA PHE A 35 5.41 -52.38 15.52
C PHE A 35 4.39 -51.23 15.63
N PRO A 36 3.74 -51.00 16.80
CA PRO A 36 2.84 -49.87 17.03
C PRO A 36 3.49 -48.50 16.74
N SER A 37 4.81 -48.43 16.89
CA SER A 37 5.60 -47.21 16.82
C SER A 37 5.88 -46.69 15.41
N PHE A 38 5.59 -47.44 14.34
CA PHE A 38 5.89 -47.03 12.96
C PHE A 38 4.62 -46.83 12.11
N LYS A 39 4.02 -45.63 12.20
CA LYS A 39 3.00 -45.15 11.25
C LYS A 39 3.52 -43.91 10.51
N VAL A 40 3.88 -44.07 9.24
CA VAL A 40 4.09 -42.92 8.35
C VAL A 40 2.73 -42.54 7.77
N ALA A 41 1.97 -41.72 8.49
CA ALA A 41 0.63 -41.29 8.06
C ALA A 41 0.69 -39.93 7.36
N PHE A 42 0.33 -39.90 6.07
CA PHE A 42 0.13 -38.67 5.32
C PHE A 42 -1.17 -37.92 5.71
N GLY A 43 -2.00 -38.50 6.59
CA GLY A 43 -3.27 -37.92 7.04
C GLY A 43 -3.15 -36.54 7.69
N GLY A 44 -2.02 -36.24 8.33
CA GLY A 44 -1.75 -34.91 8.91
C GLY A 44 -1.34 -33.85 7.89
N LEU A 45 -1.09 -34.21 6.63
CA LEU A 45 -0.63 -33.27 5.60
C LEU A 45 -1.66 -32.18 5.29
N PRO A 46 -2.96 -32.47 5.06
CA PRO A 46 -3.95 -31.42 4.84
C PRO A 46 -4.15 -30.53 6.06
N VAL A 47 -4.04 -31.07 7.29
CA VAL A 47 -4.10 -30.28 8.54
C VAL A 47 -2.93 -29.29 8.63
N LYS A 48 -1.71 -29.73 8.30
CA LYS A 48 -0.51 -28.88 8.21
C LYS A 48 -0.66 -27.79 7.14
N ILE A 49 -1.22 -28.14 5.97
CA ILE A 49 -1.52 -27.19 4.88
C ILE A 49 -2.52 -26.13 5.35
N THR A 50 -3.57 -26.52 6.06
CA THR A 50 -4.57 -25.59 6.58
C THR A 50 -3.95 -24.61 7.58
N GLY A 51 -3.10 -25.10 8.50
CA GLY A 51 -2.33 -24.24 9.40
C GLY A 51 -1.48 -23.23 8.64
N TYR A 52 -0.76 -23.67 7.62
CA TYR A 52 0.09 -22.81 6.79
C TYR A 52 -0.71 -21.73 6.02
N LEU A 53 -1.85 -22.11 5.44
CA LEU A 53 -2.66 -21.22 4.60
C LEU A 53 -3.54 -20.25 5.38
N PHE A 54 -4.04 -20.67 6.55
CA PHE A 54 -5.10 -19.96 7.26
C PHE A 54 -4.72 -19.55 8.68
N GLY A 55 -3.52 -19.91 9.14
CA GLY A 55 -2.97 -19.50 10.43
C GLY A 55 -3.21 -20.51 11.57
N PRO A 56 -2.62 -20.24 12.75
CA PRO A 56 -2.44 -21.25 13.79
C PRO A 56 -3.75 -21.76 14.40
N ILE A 57 -4.67 -20.84 14.73
CA ILE A 57 -5.94 -21.21 15.36
C ILE A 57 -6.78 -22.07 14.39
N ILE A 58 -6.80 -21.72 13.11
CA ILE A 58 -7.58 -22.45 12.10
C ILE A 58 -6.96 -23.83 11.84
N GLY A 59 -5.63 -23.92 11.77
CA GLY A 59 -4.94 -25.20 11.70
C GLY A 59 -5.26 -26.10 12.89
N ALA A 60 -5.28 -25.55 14.11
CA ALA A 60 -5.61 -26.30 15.32
C ALA A 60 -7.02 -26.89 15.28
N ILE A 61 -8.01 -26.04 14.97
CA ILE A 61 -9.42 -26.44 14.86
C ILE A 61 -9.59 -27.53 13.80
N THR A 62 -8.90 -27.37 12.66
CA THR A 62 -8.91 -28.36 11.57
C THR A 62 -8.37 -29.71 12.03
N GLY A 63 -7.29 -29.71 12.81
CA GLY A 63 -6.72 -30.94 13.39
C GLY A 63 -7.67 -31.64 14.36
N VAL A 64 -8.33 -30.89 15.24
CA VAL A 64 -9.34 -31.42 16.17
C VAL A 64 -10.49 -32.06 15.40
N ILE A 65 -11.05 -31.34 14.43
CA ILE A 65 -12.21 -31.83 13.66
C ILE A 65 -11.83 -33.06 12.83
N ALA A 66 -10.66 -33.06 12.19
CA ALA A 66 -10.21 -34.17 11.37
C ALA A 66 -10.03 -35.47 12.19
N ASP A 67 -9.47 -35.36 13.41
CA ASP A 67 -9.28 -36.50 14.31
C ASP A 67 -10.62 -37.08 14.79
N LEU A 68 -11.51 -36.21 15.28
CA LEU A 68 -12.84 -36.62 15.76
C LEU A 68 -13.70 -37.25 14.66
N LEU A 69 -13.67 -36.69 13.45
CA LEU A 69 -14.38 -37.26 12.30
C LEU A 69 -13.75 -38.58 11.83
N SER A 70 -12.43 -38.69 11.85
CA SER A 70 -11.75 -39.95 11.52
C SER A 70 -12.12 -41.05 12.50
N PHE A 71 -12.17 -40.74 13.80
CA PHE A 71 -12.67 -41.65 14.82
C PHE A 71 -14.14 -42.03 14.61
N ALA A 72 -15.01 -41.08 14.28
CA ALA A 72 -16.42 -41.36 14.03
C ALA A 72 -16.63 -42.28 12.81
N MET A 73 -15.81 -42.13 11.77
CA MET A 73 -15.93 -42.90 10.52
C MET A 73 -15.19 -44.25 10.55
N LEU A 74 -14.09 -44.34 11.28
CA LEU A 74 -13.37 -45.58 11.56
C LEU A 74 -13.17 -45.67 13.08
N PRO A 75 -14.17 -46.19 13.82
CA PRO A 75 -14.09 -46.30 15.27
C PRO A 75 -12.90 -47.18 15.68
N THR A 76 -11.79 -46.54 16.04
CA THR A 76 -10.67 -47.14 16.76
C THR A 76 -10.79 -46.81 18.24
N TYR A 77 -9.70 -46.81 19.02
CA TYR A 77 -9.70 -46.27 20.37
C TYR A 77 -9.56 -44.73 20.35
N TYR A 78 -10.36 -44.02 21.14
CA TYR A 78 -10.25 -42.56 21.30
C TYR A 78 -9.43 -42.20 22.55
N HIS A 79 -8.46 -41.31 22.38
CA HIS A 79 -7.75 -40.69 23.49
C HIS A 79 -7.60 -39.18 23.27
N PRO A 80 -7.95 -38.32 24.24
CA PRO A 80 -7.82 -36.85 24.09
C PRO A 80 -6.42 -36.37 23.70
N ALA A 81 -5.38 -37.11 24.09
CA ALA A 81 -4.01 -36.77 23.70
C ALA A 81 -3.77 -36.89 22.19
N TYR A 82 -4.44 -37.83 21.49
CA TYR A 82 -4.33 -37.95 20.03
C TYR A 82 -4.96 -36.75 19.32
N THR A 83 -6.12 -36.30 19.80
CA THR A 83 -6.77 -35.09 19.29
C THR A 83 -5.92 -33.85 19.54
N PHE A 84 -5.28 -33.75 20.71
CA PHE A 84 -4.35 -32.66 21.00
C PHE A 84 -3.12 -32.67 20.09
N ILE A 85 -2.54 -33.85 19.84
CA ILE A 85 -1.42 -34.01 18.88
C ILE A 85 -1.84 -33.54 17.48
N MET A 86 -3.05 -33.91 17.03
CA MET A 86 -3.58 -33.48 15.74
C MET A 86 -3.85 -31.97 15.69
N ALA A 87 -4.35 -31.37 16.77
CA ALA A 87 -4.48 -29.91 16.88
C ALA A 87 -3.13 -29.21 16.75
N MET A 88 -2.10 -29.68 17.47
CA MET A 88 -0.76 -29.12 17.40
C MET A 88 -0.13 -29.26 16.01
N SER A 89 -0.46 -30.34 15.28
CA SER A 89 0.01 -30.56 13.90
C SER A 89 -0.46 -29.48 12.92
N GLY A 90 -1.59 -28.82 13.18
CA GLY A 90 -2.08 -27.68 12.40
C GLY A 90 -1.73 -26.32 13.02
N PHE A 91 -1.73 -26.21 14.35
CA PHE A 91 -1.40 -24.98 15.06
C PHE A 91 0.03 -24.51 14.76
N VAL A 92 0.98 -25.42 14.91
CA VAL A 92 2.41 -25.09 14.83
C VAL A 92 2.79 -24.54 13.44
N PRO A 93 2.45 -25.18 12.30
CA PRO A 93 2.71 -24.60 10.98
C PRO A 93 2.12 -23.20 10.77
N GLY A 94 0.96 -22.90 11.37
CA GLY A 94 0.35 -21.58 11.29
C GLY A 94 1.08 -20.51 12.10
N VAL A 95 1.61 -20.86 13.28
CA VAL A 95 2.47 -19.95 14.06
C VAL A 95 3.75 -19.64 13.27
N VAL A 96 4.32 -20.66 12.64
CA VAL A 96 5.53 -20.52 11.82
C VAL A 96 5.31 -19.57 10.65
N TYR A 97 4.23 -19.76 9.88
CA TYR A 97 3.88 -18.84 8.80
C TYR A 97 3.71 -17.39 9.31
N PHE A 98 3.02 -17.24 10.44
CA PHE A 98 2.77 -15.93 11.05
C PHE A 98 4.06 -15.18 11.40
N PHE A 99 5.10 -15.88 11.88
CA PHE A 99 6.39 -15.27 12.19
C PHE A 99 7.34 -15.16 10.98
N MET A 100 7.27 -16.07 10.00
CA MET A 100 8.20 -16.10 8.86
C MET A 100 7.82 -15.16 7.71
N VAL A 101 6.53 -14.86 7.51
CA VAL A 101 6.05 -14.10 6.33
C VAL A 101 5.83 -12.60 6.60
N ARG A 102 5.73 -12.18 7.86
CA ARG A 102 5.76 -10.75 8.19
C ARG A 102 7.17 -10.20 7.97
N LYS A 103 7.36 -9.53 6.83
CA LYS A 103 8.62 -9.05 6.22
C LYS A 103 9.43 -8.02 7.04
N GLU A 104 9.18 -7.87 8.33
CA GLU A 104 9.47 -6.62 9.04
C GLU A 104 9.94 -6.77 10.50
N ARG A 105 10.64 -7.86 10.86
CA ARG A 105 11.25 -7.95 12.19
C ARG A 105 12.74 -8.30 12.17
N SER A 106 13.49 -7.56 12.99
CA SER A 106 14.94 -7.66 13.13
C SER A 106 15.40 -9.06 13.57
N ILE A 107 16.64 -9.39 13.20
CA ILE A 107 17.32 -10.67 13.43
C ILE A 107 17.20 -11.17 14.90
N ASN A 108 17.14 -10.26 15.87
CA ASN A 108 17.06 -10.60 17.30
C ASN A 108 15.74 -11.27 17.72
N THR A 109 14.63 -10.98 17.07
CA THR A 109 13.33 -11.59 17.45
C THR A 109 13.23 -13.06 17.03
N HIS A 110 13.82 -13.44 15.90
CA HIS A 110 13.90 -14.83 15.46
C HIS A 110 14.80 -15.66 16.39
N TYR A 111 15.92 -15.07 16.83
CA TYR A 111 16.81 -15.66 17.83
C TYR A 111 16.10 -15.89 19.17
N PHE A 112 15.38 -14.87 19.66
CA PHE A 112 14.67 -14.94 20.93
C PHE A 112 13.54 -15.99 20.92
N ALA A 113 12.75 -16.05 19.83
CA ALA A 113 11.72 -17.07 19.66
C ALA A 113 12.32 -18.48 19.57
N THR A 114 13.44 -18.64 18.85
CA THR A 114 14.18 -19.90 18.75
C THR A 114 14.70 -20.35 20.11
N LEU A 115 15.27 -19.44 20.89
CA LEU A 115 15.82 -19.73 22.21
C LEU A 115 14.73 -20.16 23.20
N ILE A 116 13.59 -19.44 23.24
CA ILE A 116 12.44 -19.80 24.08
C ILE A 116 11.94 -21.21 23.73
N VAL A 117 11.83 -21.50 22.45
CA VAL A 117 11.36 -22.80 21.97
C VAL A 117 12.33 -23.94 22.37
N LEU A 118 13.65 -23.71 22.27
CA LEU A 118 14.66 -24.67 22.71
C LEU A 118 14.60 -24.90 24.24
N ILE A 119 14.37 -23.84 25.02
CA ILE A 119 14.22 -23.92 26.48
C ILE A 119 12.97 -24.73 26.85
N VAL A 120 11.84 -24.48 26.18
CA VAL A 120 10.59 -25.22 26.40
C VAL A 120 10.75 -26.70 26.05
N LEU A 121 11.47 -27.01 24.98
CA LEU A 121 11.78 -28.40 24.59
C LEU A 121 12.69 -29.10 25.59
N ALA A 122 13.77 -28.45 26.01
CA ALA A 122 14.70 -29.00 26.98
C ALA A 122 13.99 -29.32 28.30
N THR A 123 13.13 -28.40 28.75
CA THR A 123 12.33 -28.57 29.97
C THR A 123 11.32 -29.71 29.81
N SER A 124 10.64 -29.79 28.67
CA SER A 124 9.61 -30.83 28.41
C SER A 124 10.21 -32.24 28.33
N VAL A 125 11.37 -32.39 27.69
CA VAL A 125 12.12 -33.66 27.62
C VAL A 125 12.65 -34.05 28.99
N PHE A 126 13.22 -33.08 29.73
CA PHE A 126 13.73 -33.31 31.09
C PHE A 126 12.62 -33.82 32.02
N VAL A 127 11.46 -33.16 32.01
CA VAL A 127 10.29 -33.53 32.82
C VAL A 127 9.76 -34.91 32.42
N GLY A 128 9.58 -35.19 31.13
CA GLY A 128 9.10 -36.50 30.65
C GLY A 128 9.97 -37.68 31.07
N ILE A 129 11.30 -37.51 31.12
CA ILE A 129 12.24 -38.55 31.56
C ILE A 129 12.11 -38.84 33.07
N GLN A 130 11.74 -37.83 33.88
CA GLN A 130 11.56 -38.02 35.33
C GLN A 130 10.32 -38.87 35.67
N PHE A 131 9.30 -38.88 34.80
CA PHE A 131 8.05 -39.58 35.03
C PHE A 131 8.01 -41.02 34.45
N ILE A 132 9.15 -41.56 33.99
CA ILE A 132 9.23 -42.97 33.54
C ILE A 132 9.14 -43.90 34.77
N PRO A 133 8.13 -44.81 34.85
CA PRO A 133 7.97 -45.71 35.99
C PRO A 133 9.15 -46.70 36.12
N GLU A 134 9.66 -46.94 37.34
CA GLU A 134 10.80 -47.84 37.62
C GLU A 134 10.63 -49.25 37.07
N LYS A 135 9.42 -49.83 37.18
CA LYS A 135 9.07 -51.15 36.63
C LYS A 135 9.33 -51.28 35.13
N THR A 136 9.35 -50.16 34.41
CA THR A 136 9.63 -50.14 32.98
C THR A 136 11.12 -50.13 32.65
N LEU A 137 11.92 -49.51 33.53
CA LEU A 137 13.38 -49.54 33.43
C LEU A 137 13.91 -50.96 33.72
N GLU A 138 13.24 -51.70 34.61
CA GLU A 138 13.56 -53.10 34.93
C GLU A 138 13.23 -54.09 33.80
N ALA A 139 12.21 -53.83 32.97
CA ALA A 139 11.85 -54.68 31.82
C ALA A 139 12.91 -54.66 30.70
N SER A 140 13.74 -53.61 30.64
CA SER A 140 14.90 -53.51 29.75
C SER A 140 16.10 -54.21 30.40
N LYS A 141 16.21 -55.54 30.23
CA LYS A 141 17.28 -56.41 30.80
C LYS A 141 18.71 -56.14 30.27
N SER A 142 19.18 -54.89 30.25
CA SER A 142 20.57 -54.53 29.95
C SER A 142 21.22 -53.88 31.18
N PRO A 143 22.39 -54.33 31.68
CA PRO A 143 22.92 -53.92 32.99
C PRO A 143 23.49 -52.49 33.07
N ILE A 144 23.35 -51.64 32.05
CA ILE A 144 23.97 -50.30 32.06
C ILE A 144 22.98 -49.20 31.64
N LYS A 145 22.56 -48.41 32.63
CA LYS A 145 22.10 -47.01 32.55
C LYS A 145 21.16 -46.65 31.39
N THR A 146 19.99 -47.28 31.33
CA THR A 146 18.89 -46.93 30.40
C THR A 146 18.50 -45.44 30.47
N ARG A 147 18.48 -44.84 31.68
CA ARG A 147 18.25 -43.40 31.86
C ARG A 147 19.31 -42.53 31.17
N TRP A 148 20.59 -42.89 31.24
CA TRP A 148 21.68 -42.10 30.64
C TRP A 148 21.75 -42.27 29.13
N ILE A 149 21.45 -43.46 28.60
CA ILE A 149 21.41 -43.72 27.15
C ILE A 149 20.22 -42.98 26.51
N LEU A 150 19.05 -42.94 27.17
CA LEU A 150 17.91 -42.14 26.73
C LEU A 150 18.21 -40.63 26.79
N GLN A 151 18.90 -40.17 27.83
CA GLN A 151 19.43 -38.81 27.91
C GLN A 151 20.44 -38.51 26.81
N LEU A 152 21.35 -39.44 26.49
CA LEU A 152 22.35 -39.34 25.41
C LEU A 152 21.69 -39.32 24.01
N LEU A 153 20.61 -40.07 23.79
CA LEU A 153 19.85 -40.06 22.54
C LEU A 153 19.06 -38.74 22.36
N ALA A 154 18.47 -38.22 23.45
CA ALA A 154 17.84 -36.89 23.46
C ALA A 154 18.86 -35.76 23.23
N CYS A 155 20.03 -35.85 23.87
CA CYS A 155 21.17 -34.97 23.59
C CYS A 155 21.70 -35.16 22.16
N GLY A 156 21.68 -36.38 21.61
CA GLY A 156 22.08 -36.70 20.24
C GLY A 156 21.21 -36.03 19.19
N GLY A 157 19.89 -35.95 19.43
CA GLY A 157 18.98 -35.16 18.58
C GLY A 157 19.28 -33.66 18.60
N MET A 158 19.68 -33.11 19.76
CA MET A 158 20.16 -31.73 19.87
C MET A 158 21.50 -31.52 19.17
N VAL A 159 22.42 -32.48 19.27
CA VAL A 159 23.72 -32.45 18.57
C VAL A 159 23.51 -32.50 17.05
N VAL A 160 22.59 -33.31 16.54
CA VAL A 160 22.24 -33.34 15.11
C VAL A 160 21.62 -32.01 14.65
N LEU A 161 20.75 -31.39 15.46
CA LEU A 161 20.22 -30.05 15.17
C LEU A 161 21.30 -28.97 15.18
N MET A 162 22.24 -29.03 16.12
CA MET A 162 23.39 -28.12 16.18
C MET A 162 24.35 -28.34 15.01
N ILE A 163 24.57 -29.58 14.58
CA ILE A 163 25.38 -29.92 13.41
C ILE A 163 24.72 -29.44 12.13
N VAL A 164 23.41 -29.63 11.96
CA VAL A 164 22.65 -29.10 10.81
C VAL A 164 22.65 -27.57 10.83
N HIS A 165 22.48 -26.95 11.99
CA HIS A 165 22.60 -25.50 12.18
C HIS A 165 23.99 -24.97 11.79
N THR A 166 25.05 -25.70 12.16
CA THR A 166 26.44 -25.36 11.85
C THR A 166 26.77 -25.56 10.37
N ILE A 167 26.37 -26.69 9.77
CA ILE A 167 26.58 -27.00 8.35
C ILE A 167 25.87 -25.99 7.45
N LEU A 168 24.62 -25.64 7.77
CA LEU A 168 23.86 -24.65 6.98
C LEU A 168 24.40 -23.21 7.12
N ARG A 169 25.17 -22.92 8.19
CA ARG A 169 25.88 -21.64 8.36
C ARG A 169 27.13 -21.54 7.48
N PHE A 170 27.79 -22.67 7.19
CA PHE A 170 29.03 -22.72 6.40
C PHE A 170 28.82 -22.90 4.89
N ILE A 171 27.64 -23.35 4.46
CA ILE A 171 27.25 -23.28 3.06
C ILE A 171 26.89 -21.80 2.79
N LYS A 172 27.69 -21.09 1.99
CA LYS A 172 27.57 -19.65 1.61
C LYS A 172 26.24 -19.26 0.90
N LYS A 173 25.08 -19.62 1.46
CA LYS A 173 23.73 -19.32 1.00
C LYS A 173 22.85 -18.92 2.20
N PRO A 174 23.06 -17.73 2.79
CA PRO A 174 22.31 -17.26 3.96
C PRO A 174 20.79 -17.19 3.75
N LYS A 175 20.33 -17.03 2.50
CA LYS A 175 18.90 -17.11 2.16
C LYS A 175 18.32 -18.52 2.35
N LEU A 176 19.08 -19.56 2.00
CA LEU A 176 18.63 -20.96 2.13
C LEU A 176 18.58 -21.38 3.60
N PHE A 177 19.56 -20.97 4.41
CA PHE A 177 19.54 -21.18 5.86
C PHE A 177 18.32 -20.52 6.52
N LYS A 178 17.99 -19.27 6.16
CA LYS A 178 16.80 -18.55 6.65
C LYS A 178 15.50 -19.29 6.33
N MET A 179 15.45 -20.04 5.22
CA MET A 179 14.27 -20.81 4.82
C MET A 179 14.20 -22.19 5.50
N VAL A 180 15.33 -22.90 5.60
CA VAL A 180 15.36 -24.32 5.96
C VAL A 180 15.55 -24.55 7.46
N ALA A 181 16.34 -23.70 8.14
CA ALA A 181 16.63 -23.87 9.56
C ALA A 181 15.39 -23.85 10.46
N PRO A 182 14.39 -22.96 10.24
CA PRO A 182 13.16 -22.99 11.01
C PRO A 182 12.41 -24.32 10.78
N ILE A 183 12.22 -24.74 9.53
CA ILE A 183 11.51 -25.99 9.16
C ILE A 183 12.10 -27.22 9.87
N ILE A 184 13.43 -27.37 9.86
CA ILE A 184 14.12 -28.50 10.51
C ILE A 184 13.96 -28.45 12.02
N MET A 185 14.12 -27.26 12.61
CA MET A 185 13.92 -27.07 14.04
C MET A 185 12.50 -27.46 14.44
N PHE A 186 11.47 -27.02 13.71
CA PHE A 186 10.06 -27.30 13.98
C PHE A 186 9.70 -28.79 13.85
N ALA A 187 10.23 -29.48 12.84
CA ALA A 187 10.03 -30.92 12.68
C ALA A 187 10.57 -31.70 13.90
N ALA A 188 11.68 -31.24 14.48
CA ALA A 188 12.23 -31.82 15.69
C ALA A 188 11.36 -31.53 16.93
N ILE A 189 10.79 -30.32 17.06
CA ILE A 189 9.87 -30.00 18.18
C ILE A 189 8.66 -30.92 18.20
N LEU A 190 8.02 -31.04 17.03
CA LEU A 190 6.81 -31.82 16.87
C LEU A 190 7.09 -33.30 17.15
N GLU A 191 8.25 -33.80 16.71
CA GLU A 191 8.62 -35.19 16.98
C GLU A 191 8.93 -35.43 18.45
N VAL A 192 9.63 -34.51 19.12
CA VAL A 192 9.89 -34.61 20.56
C VAL A 192 8.59 -34.63 21.35
N HIS A 193 7.63 -33.77 20.99
CA HIS A 193 6.31 -33.76 21.61
C HIS A 193 5.57 -35.09 21.38
N ASN A 194 5.51 -35.57 20.14
CA ASN A 194 4.85 -36.83 19.80
C ASN A 194 5.51 -38.02 20.51
N SER A 195 6.84 -38.03 20.60
CA SER A 195 7.60 -39.09 21.26
C SER A 195 7.37 -39.12 22.77
N LEU A 196 6.81 -38.07 23.38
CA LEU A 196 6.41 -38.04 24.78
C LEU A 196 4.93 -38.40 24.98
N MET A 197 4.06 -37.81 24.15
CA MET A 197 2.61 -37.90 24.33
C MET A 197 1.99 -39.18 23.74
N THR A 198 2.51 -39.68 22.61
CA THR A 198 2.00 -40.90 21.99
C THR A 198 2.23 -42.13 22.87
N PRO A 199 3.41 -42.34 23.49
CA PRO A 199 3.60 -43.46 24.41
C PRO A 199 2.72 -43.40 25.65
N LEU A 200 2.39 -42.19 26.12
CA LEU A 200 1.47 -42.01 27.25
C LEU A 200 0.08 -42.50 26.86
N ALA A 201 -0.40 -42.05 25.70
CA ALA A 201 -1.66 -42.48 25.15
C ALA A 201 -1.67 -43.98 24.88
N ASP A 202 -0.64 -44.56 24.23
CA ASP A 202 -0.51 -46.00 24.00
C ASP A 202 -0.57 -46.80 25.30
N SER A 203 0.09 -46.32 26.37
CA SER A 203 0.11 -47.04 27.63
C SER A 203 -1.25 -47.08 28.32
N GLN A 204 -2.01 -45.99 28.22
CA GLN A 204 -3.35 -45.86 28.78
C GLN A 204 -4.40 -46.57 27.92
N SER A 205 -4.17 -46.63 26.60
CA SER A 205 -5.16 -47.12 25.63
C SER A 205 -4.98 -48.56 25.19
N LEU A 206 -3.75 -49.03 25.05
CA LEU A 206 -3.41 -50.35 24.50
C LEU A 206 -2.83 -51.30 25.56
N GLY A 207 -2.71 -50.85 26.81
CA GLY A 207 -2.15 -51.65 27.91
C GLY A 207 -0.65 -51.96 27.75
N VAL A 208 0.04 -51.29 26.83
CA VAL A 208 1.47 -51.46 26.60
C VAL A 208 2.26 -50.68 27.64
N SER A 209 3.40 -51.21 28.10
CA SER A 209 4.25 -50.46 29.02
C SER A 209 4.72 -49.14 28.41
N TYR A 210 4.53 -48.01 29.11
CA TYR A 210 4.89 -46.67 28.64
C TYR A 210 6.31 -46.60 28.09
N GLY A 211 7.28 -47.13 28.82
CA GLY A 211 8.68 -47.09 28.40
C GLY A 211 9.00 -48.03 27.24
N VAL A 212 8.26 -49.13 27.04
CA VAL A 212 8.39 -49.96 25.82
C VAL A 212 7.88 -49.18 24.60
N SER A 213 6.73 -48.51 24.72
CA SER A 213 6.24 -47.62 23.64
C SER A 213 7.19 -46.43 23.45
N TYR A 214 7.69 -45.82 24.52
CA TYR A 214 8.59 -44.68 24.49
C TYR A 214 9.91 -45.00 23.76
N VAL A 215 10.54 -46.14 24.08
CA VAL A 215 11.74 -46.61 23.38
C VAL A 215 11.44 -46.87 21.90
N GLY A 216 10.31 -47.51 21.59
CA GLY A 216 9.88 -47.73 20.20
C GLY A 216 9.67 -46.43 19.42
N HIS A 217 9.07 -45.41 20.05
CA HIS A 217 8.90 -44.10 19.44
C HIS A 217 10.24 -43.38 19.26
N LEU A 218 11.11 -43.37 20.28
CA LEU A 218 12.42 -42.74 20.23
C LEU A 218 13.32 -43.32 19.13
N MET A 219 13.32 -44.65 18.97
CA MET A 219 14.09 -45.34 17.92
C MET A 219 13.60 -45.00 16.50
N THR A 220 12.34 -44.60 16.35
CA THR A 220 11.75 -44.22 15.07
C THR A 220 11.75 -42.71 14.83
N SER A 221 12.04 -41.90 15.84
CA SER A 221 12.05 -40.43 15.77
C SER A 221 12.98 -39.87 14.68
N PRO A 222 14.21 -40.37 14.43
CA PRO A 222 15.05 -39.84 13.35
C PRO A 222 14.38 -39.98 11.97
N ILE A 223 13.75 -41.12 11.70
CA ILE A 223 13.03 -41.39 10.44
C ILE A 223 11.79 -40.50 10.33
N LYS A 224 11.07 -40.29 11.45
CA LYS A 224 9.90 -39.41 11.48
C LYS A 224 10.27 -37.93 11.35
N ILE A 225 11.39 -37.48 11.91
CA ILE A 225 11.91 -36.11 11.69
C ILE A 225 12.24 -35.91 10.22
N LEU A 226 12.98 -36.83 9.60
CA LEU A 226 13.29 -36.78 8.17
C LEU A 226 12.02 -36.76 7.32
N SER A 227 11.06 -37.62 7.63
CA SER A 227 9.75 -37.65 6.98
C SER A 227 8.99 -36.33 7.16
N ASN A 228 8.94 -35.77 8.36
CA ASN A 228 8.29 -34.49 8.63
C ASN A 228 8.97 -33.32 7.91
N VAL A 229 10.31 -33.27 7.88
CA VAL A 229 11.07 -32.29 7.11
C VAL A 229 10.75 -32.42 5.62
N MET A 230 10.73 -33.64 5.09
CA MET A 230 10.39 -33.91 3.70
C MET A 230 8.95 -33.47 3.38
N ILE A 231 7.99 -33.84 4.23
CA ILE A 231 6.58 -33.47 4.08
C ILE A 231 6.40 -31.96 4.15
N ILE A 232 7.00 -31.26 5.12
CA ILE A 232 6.92 -29.79 5.21
C ILE A 232 7.59 -29.14 3.98
N THR A 233 8.72 -29.68 3.51
CA THR A 233 9.41 -29.18 2.32
C THR A 233 8.60 -29.39 1.05
N LEU A 234 7.99 -30.57 0.88
CA LEU A 234 7.08 -30.88 -0.23
C LEU A 234 5.82 -30.00 -0.15
N THR A 235 5.27 -29.80 1.03
CA THR A 235 4.15 -28.89 1.27
C THR A 235 4.51 -27.49 0.83
N TYR A 236 5.68 -26.99 1.24
CA TYR A 236 6.18 -25.69 0.82
C TYR A 236 6.42 -25.62 -0.70
N LYS A 237 6.93 -26.67 -1.33
CA LYS A 237 7.12 -26.70 -2.80
C LYS A 237 5.83 -26.82 -3.60
N MET A 238 4.81 -27.49 -3.08
CA MET A 238 3.52 -27.68 -3.74
C MET A 238 2.59 -26.47 -3.49
N VAL A 239 2.53 -26.01 -2.25
CA VAL A 239 1.65 -24.94 -1.80
C VAL A 239 2.34 -23.58 -1.94
N GLY A 240 3.65 -23.49 -1.81
CA GLY A 240 4.42 -22.24 -1.96
C GLY A 240 4.15 -21.53 -3.29
N PRO A 241 4.25 -22.20 -4.45
CA PRO A 241 3.87 -21.61 -5.73
C PRO A 241 2.37 -21.32 -5.84
N LEU A 242 1.48 -22.08 -5.18
CA LEU A 242 0.04 -21.80 -5.17
C LEU A 242 -0.32 -20.63 -4.24
N VAL A 243 0.48 -20.41 -3.21
CA VAL A 243 0.40 -19.28 -2.28
C VAL A 243 1.06 -18.06 -2.90
N GLU A 244 2.22 -18.18 -3.53
CA GLU A 244 2.83 -17.14 -4.35
C GLU A 244 1.91 -16.80 -5.52
N LYS A 245 1.32 -17.78 -6.19
CA LYS A 245 0.27 -17.59 -7.20
C LYS A 245 -1.07 -17.16 -6.60
N LYS A 246 -1.32 -17.21 -5.29
CA LYS A 246 -2.50 -16.60 -4.64
C LYS A 246 -2.16 -15.28 -3.96
N MET A 247 -0.88 -14.98 -3.79
CA MET A 247 -0.29 -13.67 -3.52
C MET A 247 0.04 -12.95 -4.84
N GLN A 248 -0.02 -13.63 -5.98
CA GLN A 248 0.07 -13.11 -7.35
C GLN A 248 -1.26 -13.29 -8.10
N ASN A 249 -2.22 -14.09 -7.64
CA ASN A 249 -3.58 -14.17 -8.25
C ASN A 249 -4.69 -13.85 -7.24
N GLY A 250 -4.35 -13.68 -5.96
CA GLY A 250 -5.12 -12.85 -5.02
C GLY A 250 -4.44 -11.52 -4.74
N TYR A 251 -3.39 -11.21 -5.53
CA TYR A 251 -2.62 -9.96 -5.53
C TYR A 251 -1.75 -9.88 -6.82
N GLY A 252 -2.30 -10.20 -7.99
CA GLY A 252 -1.52 -9.92 -9.20
C GLY A 252 -2.29 -9.85 -10.51
N ASP A 253 -3.56 -10.22 -10.55
CA ASP A 253 -4.52 -9.41 -11.34
C ASP A 253 -5.01 -8.24 -10.49
N GLU A 254 -5.44 -8.49 -9.25
CA GLU A 254 -5.72 -7.42 -8.28
C GLU A 254 -4.47 -6.72 -7.76
N GLY A 255 -3.27 -7.30 -7.86
CA GLY A 255 -2.04 -6.64 -7.38
C GLY A 255 -1.40 -5.76 -8.43
N GLU A 256 -1.47 -6.12 -9.71
CA GLU A 256 -1.11 -5.18 -10.77
C GLU A 256 -2.16 -4.07 -10.90
N LYS A 257 -3.44 -4.37 -10.61
CA LYS A 257 -4.54 -3.39 -10.48
C LYS A 257 -4.55 -2.64 -9.14
N ALA A 258 -4.00 -3.19 -8.04
CA ALA A 258 -3.85 -2.48 -6.75
C ALA A 258 -2.58 -1.63 -6.69
N MET A 259 -1.57 -1.99 -7.50
CA MET A 259 -0.39 -1.16 -7.73
C MET A 259 -0.66 -0.09 -8.77
N LYS A 260 -1.52 -0.35 -9.77
CA LYS A 260 -1.94 0.66 -10.76
C LYS A 260 -3.12 1.48 -10.23
N LYS A 261 -2.86 2.69 -9.75
CA LYS A 261 -3.92 3.64 -9.37
C LYS A 261 -4.26 4.58 -10.51
N THR A 262 -5.53 4.74 -10.80
CA THR A 262 -6.03 5.75 -11.73
C THR A 262 -6.58 6.93 -10.93
N ILE A 263 -6.01 8.11 -11.18
CA ILE A 263 -6.35 9.34 -10.48
C ILE A 263 -6.79 10.37 -11.52
N TYR A 264 -7.92 11.03 -11.28
CA TYR A 264 -8.36 12.17 -12.08
C TYR A 264 -8.45 13.41 -11.20
N VAL A 265 -7.92 14.54 -11.68
CA VAL A 265 -8.10 15.84 -11.02
C VAL A 265 -8.58 16.83 -12.06
N CYS A 266 -9.72 17.48 -11.84
CA CYS A 266 -10.25 18.48 -12.77
C CYS A 266 -9.22 19.61 -12.96
N GLY A 267 -8.97 19.97 -14.22
CA GLY A 267 -8.04 21.02 -14.60
C GLY A 267 -8.68 22.36 -14.90
N PRO A 268 -7.87 23.32 -15.36
CA PRO A 268 -8.31 24.70 -15.50
C PRO A 268 -9.11 24.94 -16.78
N THR A 269 -10.02 25.91 -16.69
CA THR A 269 -10.51 26.65 -17.87
C THR A 269 -9.47 27.68 -18.29
N VAL A 270 -8.95 27.58 -19.51
CA VAL A 270 -7.83 28.39 -20.00
C VAL A 270 -8.30 29.67 -20.68
N TYR A 271 -8.93 30.57 -19.90
CA TYR A 271 -9.49 31.84 -20.37
C TYR A 271 -8.78 33.08 -19.82
N ASN A 272 -7.95 32.91 -18.79
CA ASN A 272 -7.21 33.99 -18.16
C ASN A 272 -5.95 33.44 -17.47
N ASN A 273 -5.10 34.33 -16.95
CA ASN A 273 -3.97 33.92 -16.12
C ASN A 273 -4.48 33.13 -14.89
N PRO A 274 -3.87 31.96 -14.61
CA PRO A 274 -4.13 31.21 -13.38
C PRO A 274 -3.62 31.98 -12.16
N HIS A 275 -4.38 31.93 -11.08
CA HIS A 275 -3.96 32.43 -9.77
C HIS A 275 -3.45 31.29 -8.89
N ILE A 276 -2.77 31.60 -7.78
CA ILE A 276 -2.19 30.58 -6.87
C ILE A 276 -3.22 29.56 -6.35
N GLY A 277 -4.49 29.98 -6.21
CA GLY A 277 -5.60 29.07 -5.88
C GLY A 277 -5.88 28.00 -6.93
N ASN A 278 -5.70 28.28 -8.23
CA ASN A 278 -5.83 27.28 -9.30
C ASN A 278 -4.67 26.27 -9.26
N MET A 279 -3.51 26.68 -8.75
CA MET A 279 -2.32 25.82 -8.63
C MET A 279 -2.44 24.86 -7.45
N ARG A 280 -3.26 25.18 -6.44
CA ARG A 280 -3.36 24.37 -5.21
C ARG A 280 -3.77 22.92 -5.44
N PRO A 281 -4.84 22.59 -6.17
CA PRO A 281 -5.21 21.20 -6.42
C PRO A 281 -4.07 20.43 -7.11
N ILE A 282 -3.58 20.92 -8.25
CA ILE A 282 -2.59 20.21 -9.06
C ILE A 282 -1.26 20.01 -8.32
N ILE A 283 -0.78 21.00 -7.56
CA ILE A 283 0.46 20.86 -6.77
C ILE A 283 0.26 19.89 -5.60
N THR A 284 -0.88 19.96 -4.90
CA THR A 284 -1.19 19.04 -3.79
C THR A 284 -1.23 17.59 -4.28
N PHE A 285 -1.90 17.35 -5.41
CA PHE A 285 -1.96 16.03 -6.01
C PHE A 285 -0.62 15.59 -6.60
N ASP A 286 0.21 16.49 -7.10
CA ASP A 286 1.58 16.18 -7.53
C ASP A 286 2.43 15.67 -6.35
N ILE A 287 2.39 16.35 -5.20
CA ILE A 287 3.05 15.89 -3.96
C ILE A 287 2.53 14.51 -3.56
N PHE A 288 1.20 14.34 -3.54
CA PHE A 288 0.57 13.07 -3.19
C PHE A 288 0.95 11.92 -4.12
N ILE A 289 0.98 12.17 -5.43
CA ILE A 289 1.31 11.18 -6.46
C ILE A 289 2.78 10.81 -6.42
N ARG A 290 3.69 11.76 -6.19
CA ARG A 290 5.11 11.48 -5.97
C ARG A 290 5.31 10.51 -4.81
N SER A 291 4.61 10.72 -3.70
CA SER A 291 4.63 9.82 -2.54
C SER A 291 4.05 8.44 -2.84
N LEU A 292 2.94 8.35 -3.58
CA LEU A 292 2.42 7.05 -4.03
C LEU A 292 3.42 6.29 -4.92
N LYS A 293 4.10 6.99 -5.85
CA LYS A 293 5.12 6.41 -6.72
C LYS A 293 6.33 5.93 -5.92
N ALA A 294 6.77 6.67 -4.91
CA ALA A 294 7.85 6.25 -4.00
C ALA A 294 7.52 4.97 -3.23
N GLN A 295 6.24 4.76 -2.88
CA GLN A 295 5.75 3.50 -2.30
C GLN A 295 5.57 2.36 -3.33
N GLY A 296 5.99 2.57 -4.57
CA GLY A 296 5.96 1.58 -5.65
C GLY A 296 4.68 1.57 -6.49
N ALA A 297 3.73 2.48 -6.28
CA ALA A 297 2.50 2.51 -7.08
C ALA A 297 2.78 2.94 -8.53
N LYS A 298 2.20 2.22 -9.49
CA LYS A 298 2.06 2.66 -10.89
C LYS A 298 0.89 3.65 -10.93
N ILE A 299 1.06 4.83 -11.50
CA ILE A 299 0.01 5.86 -11.51
C ILE A 299 -0.40 6.19 -12.95
N ASN A 300 -1.70 6.19 -13.22
CA ASN A 300 -2.30 6.85 -14.38
C ASN A 300 -3.00 8.12 -13.89
N PHE A 301 -2.33 9.27 -14.01
CA PHE A 301 -2.87 10.55 -13.56
C PHE A 301 -3.39 11.36 -14.75
N ILE A 302 -4.69 11.66 -14.73
CA ILE A 302 -5.39 12.40 -15.79
C ILE A 302 -5.73 13.79 -15.25
N HIS A 303 -5.41 14.82 -16.03
CA HIS A 303 -5.67 16.21 -15.69
C HIS A 303 -6.07 17.01 -16.93
N ASN A 304 -7.36 17.27 -17.13
CA ASN A 304 -7.85 17.86 -18.37
C ASN A 304 -7.47 19.34 -18.54
N ILE A 305 -7.59 19.84 -19.76
CA ILE A 305 -7.59 21.28 -20.06
C ILE A 305 -8.95 21.62 -20.68
N THR A 306 -9.69 22.50 -20.04
CA THR A 306 -10.96 23.02 -20.57
C THR A 306 -10.66 24.18 -21.51
N ASP A 307 -10.47 23.86 -22.79
CA ASP A 307 -10.10 24.79 -23.87
C ASP A 307 -11.28 25.32 -24.67
N ILE A 308 -12.50 25.03 -24.22
CA ILE A 308 -13.73 25.66 -24.69
C ILE A 308 -14.70 25.88 -23.52
N ASP A 309 -15.18 27.11 -23.35
CA ASP A 309 -16.12 27.51 -22.30
C ASP A 309 -16.71 28.88 -22.64
N ASP A 310 -17.84 29.23 -22.04
CA ASP A 310 -18.45 30.57 -22.19
C ASP A 310 -17.46 31.69 -21.81
N LYS A 311 -16.60 31.46 -20.81
CA LYS A 311 -15.56 32.43 -20.41
C LYS A 311 -14.49 32.64 -21.48
N ILE A 312 -14.15 31.61 -22.26
CA ILE A 312 -13.16 31.70 -23.35
C ILE A 312 -13.75 32.49 -24.50
N ILE A 313 -15.02 32.24 -24.85
CA ILE A 313 -15.74 32.96 -25.91
C ILE A 313 -15.86 34.44 -25.56
N ASN A 314 -16.30 34.75 -24.35
CA ASN A 314 -16.43 36.13 -23.90
C ASN A 314 -15.08 36.86 -23.96
N LYS A 315 -13.98 36.19 -23.57
CA LYS A 315 -12.64 36.78 -23.63
C LYS A 315 -12.15 36.98 -25.06
N ALA A 316 -12.45 36.04 -25.96
CA ALA A 316 -12.11 36.14 -27.37
C ALA A 316 -12.83 37.32 -28.04
N ILE A 317 -14.12 37.50 -27.74
CA ILE A 317 -14.93 38.65 -28.19
C ILE A 317 -14.37 39.96 -27.64
N GLU A 318 -14.05 40.00 -26.34
CA GLU A 318 -13.46 41.18 -25.67
C GLU A 318 -12.15 41.63 -26.31
N GLU A 319 -11.28 40.67 -26.67
CA GLU A 319 -9.96 40.96 -27.25
C GLU A 319 -9.96 41.05 -28.79
N GLY A 320 -11.07 40.74 -29.46
CA GLY A 320 -11.15 40.72 -30.93
C GLY A 320 -10.27 39.63 -31.57
N VAL A 321 -10.08 38.50 -30.90
CA VAL A 321 -9.28 37.35 -31.35
C VAL A 321 -10.12 36.07 -31.35
N THR A 322 -9.56 34.95 -31.82
CA THR A 322 -10.25 33.66 -31.79
C THR A 322 -10.15 32.97 -30.42
N GLU A 323 -11.13 32.13 -30.08
CA GLU A 323 -11.13 31.30 -28.86
C GLU A 323 -9.93 30.36 -28.82
N LYS A 324 -9.48 29.90 -30.00
CA LYS A 324 -8.29 29.07 -30.15
C LYS A 324 -7.03 29.84 -29.77
N GLU A 325 -6.95 31.14 -30.04
CA GLU A 325 -5.82 31.97 -29.63
C GLU A 325 -5.83 32.20 -28.12
N ILE A 326 -6.99 32.49 -27.52
CA ILE A 326 -7.16 32.62 -26.06
C ILE A 326 -6.74 31.32 -25.35
N SER A 327 -7.35 30.20 -25.71
CA SER A 327 -7.07 28.90 -25.09
C SER A 327 -5.60 28.51 -25.25
N LYS A 328 -5.02 28.62 -26.45
CA LYS A 328 -3.58 28.33 -26.65
C LYS A 328 -2.67 29.21 -25.80
N ARG A 329 -2.96 30.52 -25.71
CA ARG A 329 -2.16 31.46 -24.93
C ARG A 329 -2.15 31.06 -23.45
N TYR A 330 -3.32 30.85 -22.86
CA TYR A 330 -3.44 30.53 -21.44
C TYR A 330 -3.06 29.08 -21.11
N THR A 331 -3.23 28.13 -22.02
CA THR A 331 -2.65 26.79 -21.88
C THR A 331 -1.12 26.86 -21.81
N LYS A 332 -0.48 27.65 -22.68
CA LYS A 332 0.99 27.82 -22.63
C LYS A 332 1.45 28.42 -21.30
N ILE A 333 0.73 29.43 -20.79
CA ILE A 333 1.00 30.02 -19.47
C ILE A 333 0.84 28.98 -18.37
N TYR A 334 -0.24 28.20 -18.39
CA TYR A 334 -0.49 27.15 -17.41
C TYR A 334 0.60 26.07 -17.42
N MET A 335 1.04 25.61 -18.60
CA MET A 335 2.13 24.64 -18.70
C MET A 335 3.45 25.21 -18.13
N THR A 336 3.75 26.49 -18.41
CA THR A 336 4.92 27.18 -17.84
C THR A 336 4.85 27.24 -16.30
N LEU A 337 3.68 27.49 -15.74
CA LEU A 337 3.45 27.49 -14.30
C LEU A 337 3.65 26.09 -13.69
N LEU A 338 3.17 25.03 -14.36
CA LEU A 338 3.39 23.65 -13.91
C LEU A 338 4.88 23.30 -13.88
N GLU A 339 5.63 23.67 -14.92
CA GLU A 339 7.08 23.49 -14.98
C GLU A 339 7.79 24.23 -13.84
N LYS A 340 7.50 25.53 -13.65
CA LYS A 340 8.04 26.36 -12.55
C LYS A 340 7.71 25.77 -11.18
N ALA A 341 6.49 25.29 -10.98
CA ALA A 341 6.03 24.67 -9.74
C ALA A 341 6.53 23.21 -9.55
N ASN A 342 7.40 22.72 -10.44
CA ASN A 342 7.93 21.36 -10.43
C ASN A 342 6.82 20.29 -10.43
N VAL A 343 5.75 20.51 -11.20
CA VAL A 343 4.69 19.52 -11.42
C VAL A 343 5.07 18.67 -12.62
N GLN A 344 5.22 17.36 -12.41
CA GLN A 344 5.69 16.41 -13.44
C GLN A 344 4.87 15.12 -13.48
N THR A 345 3.81 15.06 -12.67
CA THR A 345 3.04 13.84 -12.46
C THR A 345 1.94 13.55 -13.48
N PRO A 346 1.31 14.52 -14.19
CA PRO A 346 0.27 14.21 -15.17
C PRO A 346 0.75 13.22 -16.23
N THR A 347 -0.03 12.15 -16.43
CA THR A 347 0.21 11.12 -17.45
C THR A 347 -0.47 11.50 -18.76
N VAL A 348 -1.69 12.07 -18.68
CA VAL A 348 -2.45 12.54 -19.82
C VAL A 348 -3.13 13.86 -19.46
N MET A 349 -3.06 14.83 -20.38
CA MET A 349 -3.77 16.10 -20.26
C MET A 349 -4.65 16.33 -21.49
N PRO A 350 -5.88 15.76 -21.53
CA PRO A 350 -6.73 15.87 -22.70
C PRO A 350 -7.36 17.26 -22.81
N ASN A 351 -7.43 17.80 -24.03
CA ASN A 351 -8.22 18.99 -24.35
C ASN A 351 -9.66 18.59 -24.69
N VAL A 352 -10.62 19.47 -24.41
CA VAL A 352 -12.04 19.27 -24.70
C VAL A 352 -12.29 19.30 -26.20
N THR A 353 -11.70 20.27 -26.91
CA THR A 353 -11.93 20.43 -28.36
C THR A 353 -11.45 19.23 -29.19
N ASP A 354 -10.43 18.49 -28.72
CA ASP A 354 -9.92 17.27 -29.36
C ASP A 354 -10.86 16.05 -29.20
N ASN A 355 -11.87 16.16 -28.35
CA ASN A 355 -12.67 15.01 -27.88
C ASN A 355 -14.18 15.14 -28.11
N ILE A 356 -14.63 16.20 -28.79
CA ILE A 356 -16.05 16.52 -28.99
C ILE A 356 -16.87 15.37 -29.57
N LYS A 357 -16.38 14.68 -30.61
CA LYS A 357 -17.12 13.57 -31.22
C LYS A 357 -17.44 12.47 -30.22
N GLY A 358 -16.52 12.20 -29.30
CA GLY A 358 -16.72 11.21 -28.25
C GLY A 358 -17.69 11.68 -27.18
N MET A 359 -17.67 12.98 -26.84
CA MET A 359 -18.65 13.57 -25.91
C MET A 359 -20.06 13.56 -26.50
N VAL A 360 -20.23 13.85 -27.80
CA VAL A 360 -21.53 13.73 -28.46
C VAL A 360 -22.07 12.31 -28.34
N LYS A 361 -21.25 11.30 -28.63
CA LYS A 361 -21.64 9.89 -28.47
C LYS A 361 -21.99 9.53 -27.02
N PHE A 362 -21.20 10.02 -26.07
CA PHE A 362 -21.46 9.82 -24.63
C PHE A 362 -22.82 10.39 -24.21
N ILE A 363 -23.21 11.53 -24.78
CA ILE A 363 -24.53 12.13 -24.55
C ILE A 363 -25.63 11.32 -25.25
N GLU A 364 -25.40 10.83 -26.47
CA GLU A 364 -26.35 9.94 -27.17
C GLU A 364 -26.68 8.71 -26.33
N GLU A 365 -25.67 8.05 -25.77
CA GLU A 365 -25.84 6.87 -24.90
C GLU A 365 -26.71 7.20 -23.65
N MET A 366 -26.58 8.41 -23.09
CA MET A 366 -27.43 8.88 -21.97
C MET A 366 -28.87 9.21 -22.39
N VAL A 367 -29.07 9.67 -23.63
CA VAL A 367 -30.43 9.87 -24.16
C VAL A 367 -31.09 8.52 -24.43
N GLU A 368 -30.34 7.56 -24.99
CA GLU A 368 -30.84 6.22 -25.32
C GLU A 368 -31.26 5.41 -24.08
N ASN A 369 -30.52 5.53 -22.97
CA ASN A 369 -30.87 4.85 -21.72
C ASN A 369 -31.92 5.59 -20.86
N GLY A 370 -32.39 6.76 -21.30
CA GLY A 370 -33.41 7.57 -20.64
C GLY A 370 -32.94 8.43 -19.46
N SER A 371 -31.63 8.54 -19.22
CA SER A 371 -31.05 9.42 -18.18
C SER A 371 -30.89 10.88 -18.63
N ALA A 372 -30.98 11.13 -19.94
CA ALA A 372 -30.97 12.47 -20.53
C ALA A 372 -32.15 12.65 -21.50
N TYR A 373 -32.48 13.91 -21.79
CA TYR A 373 -33.53 14.26 -22.74
C TYR A 373 -33.20 15.54 -23.51
N GLU A 374 -33.73 15.63 -24.73
CA GLU A 374 -33.62 16.80 -25.58
C GLU A 374 -34.75 17.80 -25.30
N LEU A 375 -34.41 19.09 -25.38
CA LEU A 375 -35.34 20.21 -25.21
C LEU A 375 -34.83 21.42 -26.02
N ASP A 376 -35.56 21.77 -27.08
CA ASP A 376 -35.31 22.93 -27.96
C ASP A 376 -33.90 22.98 -28.61
N GLY A 377 -33.28 21.82 -28.79
CA GLY A 377 -31.95 21.55 -29.31
C GLY A 377 -30.85 21.50 -28.25
N ASN A 378 -31.18 21.73 -26.98
CA ASN A 378 -30.31 21.42 -25.85
C ASN A 378 -30.52 19.98 -25.39
N VAL A 379 -29.54 19.40 -24.72
CA VAL A 379 -29.72 18.12 -24.02
C VAL A 379 -29.45 18.34 -22.54
N TYR A 380 -30.37 17.89 -21.70
CA TYR A 380 -30.29 17.98 -20.24
C TYR A 380 -30.17 16.59 -19.63
N PHE A 381 -29.41 16.49 -18.54
CA PHE A 381 -29.42 15.32 -17.67
C PHE A 381 -30.64 15.40 -16.75
N ASP A 382 -31.40 14.31 -16.65
CA ASP A 382 -32.53 14.18 -15.74
C ASP A 382 -32.02 13.73 -14.37
N VAL A 383 -31.90 14.66 -13.43
CA VAL A 383 -31.35 14.34 -12.09
C VAL A 383 -32.24 13.37 -11.32
N THR A 384 -33.52 13.27 -11.66
CA THR A 384 -34.47 12.34 -11.02
C THR A 384 -34.31 10.90 -11.52
N SER A 385 -33.61 10.70 -12.65
CA SER A 385 -33.27 9.37 -13.16
C SER A 385 -32.27 8.63 -12.26
N GLN A 386 -31.52 9.35 -11.42
CA GLN A 386 -30.52 8.79 -10.51
C GLN A 386 -30.95 8.96 -9.05
N LYS A 387 -31.23 7.83 -8.38
CA LYS A 387 -31.71 7.82 -6.98
C LYS A 387 -30.69 8.34 -5.97
N ASN A 388 -29.41 8.39 -6.33
CA ASN A 388 -28.30 8.77 -5.47
C ASN A 388 -27.74 10.16 -5.77
N TYR A 389 -28.43 10.99 -6.56
CA TYR A 389 -28.02 12.37 -6.79
C TYR A 389 -27.94 13.15 -5.47
N GLY A 390 -26.81 13.80 -5.23
CA GLY A 390 -26.49 14.54 -4.01
C GLY A 390 -25.58 13.78 -3.02
N THR A 391 -25.17 12.56 -3.34
CA THR A 391 -24.33 11.72 -2.45
C THR A 391 -22.93 12.30 -2.25
N ILE A 392 -22.32 12.93 -3.26
CA ILE A 392 -20.98 13.51 -3.16
C ILE A 392 -21.03 14.81 -2.34
N ALA A 393 -22.07 15.61 -2.55
CA ALA A 393 -22.33 16.84 -1.80
C ALA A 393 -22.88 16.60 -0.39
N ASN A 394 -23.29 15.36 -0.07
CA ASN A 394 -24.02 15.00 1.13
C ASN A 394 -25.26 15.89 1.35
N ARG A 395 -26.09 15.99 0.32
CA ARG A 395 -27.32 16.80 0.28
C ARG A 395 -28.45 16.00 -0.34
N ASN A 396 -29.65 16.11 0.21
CA ASN A 396 -30.85 15.54 -0.41
C ASN A 396 -31.32 16.46 -1.55
N LEU A 397 -31.68 15.89 -2.70
CA LEU A 397 -32.22 16.63 -3.85
C LEU A 397 -33.40 17.53 -3.46
N ASP A 398 -34.31 17.06 -2.60
CA ASP A 398 -35.49 17.80 -2.16
C ASP A 398 -35.14 19.04 -1.30
N GLU A 399 -33.96 19.05 -0.68
CA GLU A 399 -33.48 20.14 0.16
C GLU A 399 -32.64 21.15 -0.62
N MET A 400 -32.30 20.83 -1.87
CA MET A 400 -31.51 21.72 -2.73
C MET A 400 -32.39 22.83 -3.28
N ARG A 401 -31.86 24.06 -3.22
CA ARG A 401 -32.49 25.21 -3.85
C ARG A 401 -32.00 25.33 -5.29
N PHE A 402 -32.95 25.41 -6.20
CA PHE A 402 -32.69 25.59 -7.62
C PHE A 402 -33.38 26.85 -8.11
N GLU A 403 -32.90 27.38 -9.23
CA GLU A 403 -33.64 28.38 -9.99
C GLU A 403 -34.90 27.74 -10.61
N GLU A 404 -35.81 28.57 -11.11
CA GLU A 404 -37.03 28.05 -11.76
C GLU A 404 -36.68 27.08 -12.90
N ALA A 405 -37.42 25.97 -12.97
CA ALA A 405 -37.15 24.91 -13.94
C ALA A 405 -37.31 25.37 -15.40
N GLY A 406 -38.09 26.44 -15.64
CA GLY A 406 -38.56 26.79 -16.97
C GLY A 406 -39.28 25.59 -17.58
N ASN A 407 -38.80 25.14 -18.76
CA ASN A 407 -39.33 23.97 -19.46
C ASN A 407 -38.61 22.65 -19.12
N LYS A 408 -37.65 22.65 -18.19
CA LYS A 408 -36.95 21.43 -17.76
C LYS A 408 -37.90 20.53 -16.97
N LYS A 409 -37.67 19.22 -17.01
CA LYS A 409 -38.41 18.23 -16.20
C LYS A 409 -38.20 18.48 -14.70
N HIS A 410 -36.99 18.83 -14.30
CA HIS A 410 -36.66 19.17 -12.91
C HIS A 410 -35.74 20.41 -12.86
N PRO A 411 -35.90 21.31 -11.89
CA PRO A 411 -35.09 22.54 -11.82
C PRO A 411 -33.59 22.27 -11.56
N GLY A 412 -33.27 21.10 -10.99
CA GLY A 412 -31.90 20.62 -10.83
C GLY A 412 -31.23 20.06 -12.10
N ASP A 413 -31.98 19.92 -13.20
CA ASP A 413 -31.45 19.41 -14.47
C ASP A 413 -30.41 20.38 -15.04
N PHE A 414 -29.28 19.80 -15.47
CA PHE A 414 -28.13 20.53 -16.01
C PHE A 414 -27.84 20.14 -17.47
N ALA A 415 -27.31 21.08 -18.23
CA ALA A 415 -27.06 20.89 -19.65
C ALA A 415 -25.86 19.95 -19.88
N LEU A 416 -26.08 18.94 -20.71
CA LEU A 416 -25.06 18.06 -21.30
C LEU A 416 -24.59 18.57 -22.66
N TRP A 417 -25.52 19.15 -23.43
CA TRP A 417 -25.25 19.83 -24.69
C TRP A 417 -26.01 21.15 -24.72
N LYS A 418 -25.29 22.25 -24.94
CA LYS A 418 -25.84 23.59 -25.10
C LYS A 418 -25.90 23.93 -26.58
N LYS A 419 -27.11 24.12 -27.12
CA LYS A 419 -27.29 24.76 -28.41
C LYS A 419 -26.90 26.24 -28.28
N THR A 420 -26.10 26.72 -29.22
CA THR A 420 -25.64 28.10 -29.22
C THR A 420 -25.34 28.56 -30.63
N THR A 421 -25.46 29.86 -30.86
CA THR A 421 -25.09 30.54 -32.10
C THR A 421 -23.78 31.33 -31.95
N GLU A 422 -23.20 31.34 -30.76
CA GLU A 422 -22.04 32.15 -30.41
C GLU A 422 -20.80 31.28 -30.16
N GLY A 423 -19.68 31.80 -30.64
CA GLY A 423 -18.36 31.18 -30.56
C GLY A 423 -18.17 29.92 -31.41
N VAL A 424 -17.20 29.08 -31.05
CA VAL A 424 -16.91 27.81 -31.76
C VAL A 424 -18.08 26.83 -31.63
N LEU A 425 -18.61 26.38 -32.77
CA LEU A 425 -19.74 25.47 -32.84
C LEU A 425 -19.34 24.09 -33.37
N PHE A 426 -19.89 23.05 -32.76
CA PHE A 426 -19.71 21.66 -33.20
C PHE A 426 -21.04 21.05 -33.62
N ASN A 427 -20.98 20.10 -34.57
CA ASN A 427 -22.16 19.36 -35.01
C ASN A 427 -22.50 18.24 -34.02
N SER A 428 -23.80 18.07 -33.73
CA SER A 428 -24.37 16.93 -33.02
C SER A 428 -25.74 16.57 -33.61
N PRO A 429 -26.36 15.44 -33.22
CA PRO A 429 -27.72 15.09 -33.66
C PRO A 429 -28.78 16.13 -33.27
N TRP A 430 -28.51 16.91 -32.23
CA TRP A 430 -29.42 17.94 -31.69
C TRP A 430 -29.17 19.33 -32.30
N GLY A 431 -28.28 19.42 -33.29
CA GLY A 431 -27.90 20.65 -33.97
C GLY A 431 -26.55 21.20 -33.50
N LYS A 432 -26.22 22.42 -33.95
CA LYS A 432 -24.94 23.05 -33.61
C LYS A 432 -24.91 23.49 -32.15
N GLY A 433 -23.83 23.17 -31.45
CA GLY A 433 -23.69 23.50 -30.04
C GLY A 433 -22.32 23.16 -29.46
N ARG A 434 -22.28 23.07 -28.13
CA ARG A 434 -21.09 22.76 -27.32
C ARG A 434 -21.46 21.83 -26.15
N PRO A 435 -20.53 20.98 -25.68
CA PRO A 435 -20.77 20.16 -24.50
C PRO A 435 -20.92 21.02 -23.24
N GLY A 436 -21.64 20.50 -22.24
CA GLY A 436 -21.72 21.07 -20.91
C GLY A 436 -20.43 20.83 -20.12
N TRP A 437 -20.10 21.77 -19.23
CA TRP A 437 -18.86 21.73 -18.43
C TRP A 437 -18.69 20.44 -17.61
N HIS A 438 -19.77 19.82 -17.15
CA HIS A 438 -19.70 18.57 -16.37
C HIS A 438 -19.45 17.34 -17.27
N THR A 439 -19.88 17.40 -18.53
CA THR A 439 -19.84 16.27 -19.45
C THR A 439 -18.42 15.99 -19.93
N GLU A 440 -17.59 17.01 -20.02
CA GLU A 440 -16.19 16.85 -20.44
C GLU A 440 -15.42 15.93 -19.48
N CYS A 441 -15.53 16.18 -18.17
CA CYS A 441 -14.81 15.44 -17.14
C CYS A 441 -15.35 14.01 -17.02
N ALA A 442 -16.68 13.82 -17.00
CA ALA A 442 -17.30 12.50 -16.97
C ALA A 442 -16.85 11.64 -18.17
N TYR A 443 -16.83 12.22 -19.37
CA TYR A 443 -16.33 11.55 -20.57
C TYR A 443 -14.84 11.20 -20.48
N PHE A 444 -13.99 12.13 -20.01
CA PHE A 444 -12.56 11.87 -19.87
C PHE A 444 -12.26 10.76 -18.89
N VAL A 445 -13.01 10.67 -17.79
CA VAL A 445 -12.88 9.55 -16.85
C VAL A 445 -13.23 8.22 -17.52
N GLN A 446 -14.34 8.17 -18.28
CA GLN A 446 -14.71 6.96 -19.02
C GLN A 446 -13.64 6.56 -20.05
N LYS A 447 -13.15 7.53 -20.83
CA LYS A 447 -12.19 7.29 -21.92
C LYS A 447 -10.79 6.94 -21.44
N PHE A 448 -10.23 7.75 -20.55
CA PHE A 448 -8.82 7.66 -20.13
C PHE A 448 -8.64 6.91 -18.81
N GLY A 449 -9.69 6.85 -17.98
CA GLY A 449 -9.66 6.18 -16.69
C GLY A 449 -9.88 4.66 -16.80
N GLY A 450 -10.63 4.20 -17.81
CA GLY A 450 -10.88 2.79 -18.07
C GLY A 450 -11.84 2.12 -17.07
N GLY A 451 -12.67 2.92 -16.37
CA GLY A 451 -13.64 2.47 -15.38
C GLY A 451 -13.69 3.41 -14.16
N THR A 452 -14.20 2.89 -13.03
CA THR A 452 -14.19 3.60 -11.74
C THR A 452 -12.76 3.95 -11.32
N LEU A 453 -12.54 5.22 -10.97
CA LEU A 453 -11.26 5.74 -10.50
C LEU A 453 -10.95 5.26 -9.08
N ASP A 454 -9.65 5.16 -8.77
CA ASP A 454 -9.22 5.01 -7.37
C ASP A 454 -9.47 6.30 -6.60
N ILE A 455 -9.14 7.44 -7.21
CA ILE A 455 -9.26 8.76 -6.61
C ILE A 455 -9.71 9.77 -7.67
N HIS A 456 -10.70 10.57 -7.32
CA HIS A 456 -11.09 11.75 -8.07
C HIS A 456 -10.92 12.97 -7.18
N GLY A 457 -10.32 14.05 -7.70
CA GLY A 457 -10.05 15.24 -6.92
C GLY A 457 -10.20 16.56 -7.64
N GLY A 458 -10.10 17.63 -6.85
CA GLY A 458 -10.30 19.00 -7.31
C GLY A 458 -10.31 20.00 -6.16
N GLY A 459 -10.64 21.25 -6.44
CA GLY A 459 -10.91 22.23 -5.38
C GLY A 459 -12.23 21.92 -4.67
N ILE A 460 -12.38 22.35 -3.41
CA ILE A 460 -13.60 22.11 -2.61
C ILE A 460 -14.87 22.71 -3.24
N ASP A 461 -14.75 23.79 -4.02
CA ASP A 461 -15.86 24.37 -4.81
C ASP A 461 -16.41 23.39 -5.86
N LEU A 462 -15.63 22.38 -6.27
CA LEU A 462 -16.05 21.41 -7.29
C LEU A 462 -16.90 20.26 -6.72
N ILE A 463 -17.03 20.12 -5.39
CA ILE A 463 -17.92 19.11 -4.79
C ILE A 463 -19.32 19.22 -5.39
N PHE A 464 -19.85 20.44 -5.45
CA PHE A 464 -21.17 20.71 -6.01
C PHE A 464 -21.17 22.03 -6.78
N PRO A 465 -21.76 22.09 -7.99
CA PRO A 465 -22.46 20.98 -8.65
C PRO A 465 -21.52 20.04 -9.44
N HIS A 466 -20.24 20.41 -9.63
CA HIS A 466 -19.41 19.81 -10.68
C HIS A 466 -19.20 18.29 -10.53
N HIS A 467 -18.59 17.83 -9.44
CA HIS A 467 -18.30 16.42 -9.21
C HIS A 467 -19.54 15.56 -8.99
N GLU A 468 -20.60 16.13 -8.39
CA GLU A 468 -21.90 15.46 -8.27
C GLU A 468 -22.46 15.15 -9.67
N ASN A 469 -22.46 16.16 -10.55
CA ASN A 469 -22.94 16.04 -11.92
C ASN A 469 -22.09 15.08 -12.75
N GLU A 470 -20.78 15.07 -12.55
CA GLU A 470 -19.89 14.08 -13.19
C GLU A 470 -20.21 12.66 -12.74
N ASN A 471 -20.39 12.44 -11.43
CA ASN A 471 -20.67 11.12 -10.88
C ASN A 471 -21.95 10.54 -11.48
N VAL A 472 -23.04 11.30 -11.50
CA VAL A 472 -24.33 10.80 -11.99
C VAL A 472 -24.36 10.56 -13.50
N GLN A 473 -23.65 11.37 -14.30
CA GLN A 473 -23.48 11.09 -15.73
C GLN A 473 -22.73 9.77 -15.94
N PHE A 474 -21.58 9.60 -15.28
CA PHE A 474 -20.79 8.38 -15.40
C PHE A 474 -21.56 7.15 -14.91
N GLU A 475 -22.21 7.25 -13.75
CA GLU A 475 -22.94 6.15 -13.13
C GLU A 475 -24.17 5.74 -13.95
N SER A 476 -24.86 6.68 -14.60
CA SER A 476 -26.00 6.37 -15.46
C SER A 476 -25.64 5.43 -16.62
N LEU A 477 -24.41 5.49 -17.13
CA LEU A 477 -23.93 4.66 -18.23
C LEU A 477 -23.18 3.42 -17.77
N VAL A 478 -22.38 3.54 -16.71
CA VAL A 478 -21.47 2.48 -16.26
C VAL A 478 -22.12 1.60 -15.18
N GLY A 479 -23.12 2.09 -14.46
CA GLY A 479 -23.76 1.40 -13.35
C GLY A 479 -22.87 1.28 -12.10
N ALA A 480 -21.82 2.09 -12.01
CA ALA A 480 -20.89 2.15 -10.89
C ALA A 480 -20.45 3.60 -10.63
N PRO A 481 -20.06 3.96 -9.39
CA PRO A 481 -19.61 5.32 -9.10
C PRO A 481 -18.36 5.67 -9.92
N ILE A 482 -18.19 6.96 -10.23
CA ILE A 482 -17.05 7.46 -10.99
C ILE A 482 -15.72 7.25 -10.26
N SER A 483 -15.75 7.20 -8.92
CA SER A 483 -14.57 7.02 -8.08
C SER A 483 -14.89 6.29 -6.79
N THR A 484 -13.92 5.54 -6.27
CA THR A 484 -14.00 4.95 -4.92
C THR A 484 -13.64 5.93 -3.81
N LYS A 485 -12.90 7.00 -4.11
CA LYS A 485 -12.49 8.02 -3.14
C LYS A 485 -12.51 9.42 -3.76
N TRP A 486 -13.00 10.37 -2.99
CA TRP A 486 -12.95 11.79 -3.32
C TRP A 486 -11.94 12.50 -2.44
N LYS A 487 -11.14 13.38 -3.03
CA LYS A 487 -10.16 14.20 -2.32
C LYS A 487 -10.22 15.64 -2.83
N HIS A 488 -10.53 16.57 -1.94
CA HIS A 488 -10.68 17.98 -2.29
C HIS A 488 -9.71 18.86 -1.52
N THR A 489 -9.19 19.89 -2.18
CA THR A 489 -8.33 20.89 -1.55
C THR A 489 -9.12 22.12 -1.13
N GLY A 490 -8.84 22.66 0.06
CA GLY A 490 -9.47 23.89 0.56
C GLY A 490 -9.10 25.14 -0.26
N HIS A 491 -9.75 26.27 0.03
CA HIS A 491 -9.45 27.55 -0.64
C HIS A 491 -8.15 28.18 -0.17
N ILE A 492 -7.61 29.06 -1.01
CA ILE A 492 -6.67 30.08 -0.56
C ILE A 492 -7.45 31.39 -0.43
N ASN A 493 -7.39 31.98 0.75
CA ASN A 493 -7.90 33.31 1.06
C ASN A 493 -6.71 34.27 1.16
N VAL A 494 -6.94 35.55 0.91
CA VAL A 494 -5.93 36.61 1.06
C VAL A 494 -6.45 37.60 2.08
N ASP A 495 -5.68 37.81 3.14
CA ASP A 495 -6.00 38.74 4.25
C ASP A 495 -7.44 38.60 4.79
N GLY A 496 -7.86 37.36 5.01
CA GLY A 496 -9.18 37.00 5.57
C GLY A 496 -10.32 36.94 4.56
N SER A 497 -10.10 37.33 3.31
CA SER A 497 -11.12 37.37 2.26
C SER A 497 -10.89 36.28 1.20
N LYS A 498 -11.97 35.69 0.66
CA LYS A 498 -11.87 34.77 -0.49
C LYS A 498 -11.25 35.52 -1.68
N MET A 499 -10.31 34.90 -2.39
CA MET A 499 -9.78 35.49 -3.62
C MET A 499 -10.90 35.64 -4.65
N SER A 500 -11.08 36.85 -5.17
CA SER A 500 -12.04 37.12 -6.23
C SER A 500 -11.64 38.33 -7.04
N LYS A 501 -11.97 38.32 -8.34
CA LYS A 501 -11.65 39.42 -9.25
C LYS A 501 -12.32 40.73 -8.81
N SER A 502 -13.55 40.66 -8.29
CA SER A 502 -14.31 41.82 -7.82
C SER A 502 -13.67 42.52 -6.62
N LEU A 503 -12.94 41.79 -5.77
CA LEU A 503 -12.20 42.35 -4.64
C LEU A 503 -10.78 42.82 -5.02
N GLY A 504 -10.33 42.58 -6.26
CA GLY A 504 -8.98 42.95 -6.71
C GLY A 504 -7.83 42.24 -5.96
N ASN A 505 -8.13 41.21 -5.16
CA ASN A 505 -7.18 40.52 -4.29
C ASN A 505 -6.66 39.20 -4.87
N VAL A 506 -6.89 38.96 -6.16
CA VAL A 506 -6.42 37.76 -6.85
C VAL A 506 -4.90 37.82 -6.98
N LYS A 507 -4.20 36.79 -6.50
CA LYS A 507 -2.76 36.65 -6.66
C LYS A 507 -2.45 35.82 -7.89
N ASP A 508 -2.05 36.50 -8.97
CA ASP A 508 -1.57 35.88 -10.21
C ASP A 508 -0.40 34.93 -9.89
N ALA A 509 -0.43 33.72 -10.46
CA ALA A 509 0.58 32.71 -10.16
C ALA A 509 1.92 32.98 -10.84
N MET A 510 1.93 33.64 -12.01
CA MET A 510 3.18 34.00 -12.70
C MET A 510 3.87 35.11 -11.94
N GLU A 511 3.14 36.18 -11.59
CA GLU A 511 3.68 37.27 -10.76
C GLU A 511 4.21 36.75 -9.42
N PHE A 512 3.44 35.87 -8.76
CA PHE A 512 3.90 35.23 -7.52
C PHE A 512 5.21 34.45 -7.70
N PHE A 513 5.41 33.77 -8.85
CA PHE A 513 6.66 33.05 -9.14
C PHE A 513 7.80 33.92 -9.66
N GLU A 514 7.54 35.19 -9.97
CA GLU A 514 8.58 36.19 -10.24
C GLU A 514 9.14 36.77 -8.94
N GLU A 515 8.28 36.95 -7.93
CA GLU A 515 8.65 37.51 -6.63
C GLU A 515 9.15 36.45 -5.64
N THR A 516 8.58 35.25 -5.68
CA THR A 516 8.82 34.18 -4.70
C THR A 516 9.25 32.89 -5.39
N ASN A 517 10.19 32.16 -4.77
CA ASN A 517 10.60 30.85 -5.28
C ASN A 517 9.38 29.90 -5.34
N PRO A 518 9.07 29.25 -6.49
CA PRO A 518 7.90 28.39 -6.64
C PRO A 518 7.79 27.24 -5.62
N ALA A 519 8.91 26.75 -5.07
CA ALA A 519 8.92 25.72 -4.04
C ALA A 519 8.32 26.21 -2.71
N VAL A 520 8.30 27.52 -2.45
CA VAL A 520 7.63 28.12 -1.28
C VAL A 520 6.12 27.86 -1.35
N LEU A 521 5.51 27.90 -2.53
CA LEU A 521 4.08 27.59 -2.68
C LEU A 521 3.80 26.11 -2.36
N ARG A 522 4.69 25.20 -2.77
CA ARG A 522 4.59 23.78 -2.41
C ARG A 522 4.72 23.58 -0.90
N LEU A 523 5.69 24.25 -0.27
CA LEU A 523 5.90 24.19 1.18
C LEU A 523 4.73 24.80 1.96
N LEU A 524 4.14 25.88 1.46
CA LEU A 524 2.94 26.52 2.02
C LEU A 524 1.79 25.52 2.13
N PHE A 525 1.59 24.66 1.12
CA PHE A 525 0.53 23.66 1.15
C PHE A 525 0.76 22.53 2.16
N LEU A 526 1.99 22.40 2.71
CA LEU A 526 2.29 21.47 3.79
C LEU A 526 1.99 22.05 5.19
N THR A 527 1.68 23.35 5.29
CA THR A 527 1.49 24.01 6.60
C THR A 527 0.19 23.60 7.30
N THR A 528 -0.81 23.14 6.56
CA THR A 528 -2.11 22.74 7.09
C THR A 528 -2.60 21.46 6.39
N SER A 529 -3.69 20.87 6.91
CA SER A 529 -4.39 19.80 6.18
C SER A 529 -4.77 20.26 4.77
N PRO A 530 -4.65 19.43 3.72
CA PRO A 530 -4.99 19.86 2.37
C PRO A 530 -6.45 20.29 2.20
N THR A 531 -7.36 19.81 3.04
CA THR A 531 -8.78 20.21 3.04
C THR A 531 -9.04 21.57 3.69
N ALA A 532 -8.12 22.05 4.54
CA ALA A 532 -8.29 23.29 5.28
C ALA A 532 -8.07 24.52 4.38
N PRO A 533 -8.82 25.62 4.57
CA PRO A 533 -8.49 26.87 3.92
C PRO A 533 -7.12 27.37 4.40
N ILE A 534 -6.36 28.00 3.49
CA ILE A 534 -5.12 28.69 3.82
C ILE A 534 -5.40 30.18 3.72
N ASN A 535 -5.17 30.93 4.80
CA ASN A 535 -5.25 32.38 4.77
C ASN A 535 -3.85 32.96 4.53
N LEU A 536 -3.57 33.38 3.30
CA LEU A 536 -2.30 33.95 2.90
C LEU A 536 -2.22 35.41 3.35
N THR A 537 -1.52 35.63 4.45
CA THR A 537 -1.06 36.95 4.89
C THR A 537 0.41 37.13 4.53
N LYS A 538 0.88 38.39 4.50
CA LYS A 538 2.31 38.67 4.33
C LYS A 538 3.17 37.96 5.38
N GLU A 539 2.74 37.98 6.64
CA GLU A 539 3.46 37.32 7.74
C GLU A 539 3.60 35.80 7.51
N LEU A 540 2.52 35.14 7.05
CA LEU A 540 2.58 33.71 6.74
C LEU A 540 3.55 33.44 5.59
N LEU A 541 3.50 34.25 4.53
CA LEU A 541 4.41 34.11 3.39
C LEU A 541 5.87 34.27 3.81
N ASP A 542 6.20 35.37 4.50
CA ASP A 542 7.55 35.66 5.00
C ASP A 542 8.09 34.52 5.90
N ASN A 543 7.22 33.90 6.70
CA ASN A 543 7.58 32.76 7.54
C ASN A 543 7.87 31.50 6.72
N VAL A 544 7.04 31.19 5.72
CA VAL A 544 7.25 30.02 4.86
C VAL A 544 8.48 30.19 3.97
N GLU A 545 8.77 31.41 3.50
CA GLU A 545 10.00 31.73 2.78
C GLU A 545 11.24 31.47 3.64
N LYS A 546 11.28 32.01 4.86
CA LYS A 546 12.38 31.74 5.81
C LYS A 546 12.56 30.26 6.11
N LYS A 547 11.45 29.52 6.25
CA LYS A 547 11.46 28.06 6.42
C LYS A 547 12.07 27.36 5.22
N TYR A 548 11.71 27.78 4.00
CA TYR A 548 12.28 27.24 2.78
C TYR A 548 13.78 27.54 2.67
N GLU A 549 14.23 28.75 3.00
CA GLU A 549 15.64 29.14 3.03
C GLU A 549 16.47 28.25 3.97
N GLN A 550 15.94 27.94 5.15
CA GLN A 550 16.59 27.02 6.10
C GLN A 550 16.70 25.60 5.54
N LEU A 551 15.62 25.11 4.93
CA LEU A 551 15.57 23.78 4.34
C LEU A 551 16.55 23.65 3.15
N ILE A 552 16.56 24.63 2.23
CA ILE A 552 17.43 24.57 1.05
C ILE A 552 18.91 24.70 1.43
N LYS A 553 19.23 25.49 2.45
CA LYS A 553 20.60 25.54 3.02
C LYS A 553 20.99 24.17 3.61
N GLY A 554 20.12 23.58 4.43
CA GLY A 554 20.34 22.25 4.99
C GLY A 554 20.50 21.16 3.92
N PHE A 555 19.67 21.20 2.88
CA PHE A 555 19.75 20.33 1.71
C PHE A 555 21.12 20.41 1.03
N LYS A 556 21.57 21.62 0.68
CA LYS A 556 22.87 21.84 0.04
C LYS A 556 24.03 21.36 0.91
N GLN A 557 23.96 21.59 2.22
CA GLN A 557 24.96 21.10 3.17
C GLN A 557 24.96 19.57 3.29
N ALA A 558 23.79 18.93 3.27
CA ALA A 558 23.67 17.47 3.29
C ALA A 558 24.26 16.85 2.01
N GLN A 559 24.10 17.49 0.85
CA GLN A 559 24.67 17.03 -0.43
C GLN A 559 26.21 17.00 -0.46
N LEU A 560 26.86 17.74 0.44
CA LEU A 560 28.31 17.71 0.60
C LEU A 560 28.77 16.46 1.37
N LYS A 561 27.91 15.89 2.21
CA LYS A 561 28.24 14.81 3.15
C LYS A 561 27.71 13.44 2.71
N GLY A 562 26.75 13.40 1.80
CA GLY A 562 26.10 12.17 1.35
C GLY A 562 25.62 12.23 -0.09
N LYS A 563 25.17 11.08 -0.58
CA LYS A 563 24.41 10.99 -1.83
C LYS A 563 22.92 11.10 -1.51
N ILE A 564 22.17 11.60 -2.48
CA ILE A 564 20.71 11.57 -2.39
C ILE A 564 20.24 10.17 -2.76
N ASP A 565 19.39 9.59 -1.92
CA ASP A 565 18.73 8.32 -2.17
C ASP A 565 17.26 8.42 -1.73
N ILE A 566 16.33 8.39 -2.68
CA ILE A 566 14.90 8.52 -2.39
C ILE A 566 14.36 7.30 -1.63
N GLU A 567 15.05 6.15 -1.66
CA GLU A 567 14.64 4.97 -0.87
C GLU A 567 14.70 5.22 0.66
N ASP A 568 15.46 6.23 1.10
CA ASP A 568 15.58 6.65 2.49
C ASP A 568 14.52 7.70 2.91
N GLU A 569 13.49 7.95 2.09
CA GLU A 569 12.41 8.87 2.45
C GLU A 569 11.55 8.32 3.61
N THR A 570 10.98 9.23 4.42
CA THR A 570 10.24 8.86 5.64
C THR A 570 8.84 9.49 5.75
N ILE A 571 8.42 10.26 4.74
CA ILE A 571 7.22 11.10 4.77
C ILE A 571 6.13 10.66 3.80
N SER A 572 6.43 9.76 2.85
CA SER A 572 5.47 9.36 1.83
C SER A 572 4.19 8.82 2.46
N VAL A 573 4.32 8.06 3.55
CA VAL A 573 3.19 7.49 4.28
C VAL A 573 2.27 8.59 4.78
N ASP A 574 2.80 9.61 5.47
CA ASP A 574 1.97 10.71 5.99
C ASP A 574 1.29 11.47 4.86
N ILE A 575 2.01 11.75 3.77
CA ILE A 575 1.44 12.39 2.58
C ILE A 575 0.32 11.53 1.97
N THR A 576 0.51 10.21 1.85
CA THR A 576 -0.51 9.31 1.29
C THR A 576 -1.71 9.12 2.21
N GLU A 577 -1.52 9.30 3.52
CA GLU A 577 -2.58 9.38 4.53
C GLU A 577 -3.24 10.76 4.59
N TRP A 578 -2.80 11.71 3.75
CA TRP A 578 -3.30 13.10 3.67
C TRP A 578 -2.93 13.98 4.86
N ASP A 579 -1.91 13.60 5.63
CA ASP A 579 -1.38 14.32 6.79
C ASP A 579 -0.13 15.15 6.41
N PHE A 580 -0.39 16.28 5.75
CA PHE A 580 0.66 17.13 5.21
C PHE A 580 1.42 17.90 6.30
N SER A 581 0.75 18.27 7.39
CA SER A 581 1.38 18.94 8.53
C SER A 581 2.41 18.06 9.20
N LYS A 582 2.15 16.76 9.36
CA LYS A 582 3.11 15.82 9.92
C LYS A 582 4.32 15.59 9.01
N ALA A 583 4.14 15.61 7.70
CA ALA A 583 5.26 15.58 6.75
C ALA A 583 6.16 16.82 6.91
N MET A 584 5.57 18.01 7.11
CA MET A 584 6.30 19.24 7.40
C MET A 584 7.09 19.14 8.71
N GLU A 585 6.48 18.62 9.78
CA GLU A 585 7.17 18.40 11.07
C GLU A 585 8.38 17.48 10.92
N LYS A 586 8.25 16.37 10.18
CA LYS A 586 9.35 15.44 9.90
C LYS A 586 10.48 16.10 9.13
N LEU A 587 10.17 16.94 8.12
CA LEU A 587 11.19 17.69 7.37
C LEU A 587 12.09 18.52 8.30
N PHE A 588 11.47 19.26 9.22
CA PHE A 588 12.20 20.09 10.18
C PHE A 588 12.90 19.26 11.27
N ALA A 589 12.35 18.10 11.63
CA ALA A 589 13.04 17.15 12.51
C ALA A 589 14.31 16.60 11.85
N ASN A 590 14.25 16.22 10.56
CA ASN A 590 15.42 15.81 9.79
C ASN A 590 16.47 16.93 9.73
N LEU A 591 16.06 18.16 9.43
CA LEU A 591 16.95 19.32 9.42
C LEU A 591 17.63 19.55 10.78
N LYS A 592 16.88 19.50 11.88
CA LYS A 592 17.40 19.70 13.24
C LYS A 592 18.41 18.62 13.63
N ALA A 593 18.10 17.36 13.34
CA ALA A 593 18.99 16.24 13.61
C ALA A 593 20.28 16.33 12.76
N PHE A 594 20.15 16.69 11.48
CA PHE A 594 21.29 16.93 10.60
C PHE A 594 22.22 18.04 11.13
N ASN A 595 21.65 19.17 11.55
CA ASN A 595 22.42 20.28 12.14
C ASN A 595 23.12 19.89 13.45
N SER A 596 22.63 18.86 14.14
CA SER A 596 23.23 18.29 15.35
C SER A 596 24.30 17.23 15.04
N GLY A 597 24.59 16.96 13.75
CA GLY A 597 25.65 16.08 13.28
C GLY A 597 25.19 14.73 12.73
N ASP A 598 23.89 14.44 12.70
CA ASP A 598 23.36 13.19 12.15
C ASP A 598 23.36 13.21 10.61
N VAL A 599 24.35 12.53 10.02
CA VAL A 599 24.49 12.44 8.55
C VAL A 599 23.31 11.70 7.92
N LYS A 600 22.75 10.69 8.59
CA LYS A 600 21.63 9.91 8.06
C LYS A 600 20.39 10.78 7.98
N ALA A 601 20.11 11.58 9.01
CA ALA A 601 19.03 12.56 8.96
C ALA A 601 19.19 13.57 7.81
N GLY A 602 20.43 13.89 7.43
CA GLY A 602 20.72 14.69 6.24
C GLY A 602 20.35 13.98 4.92
N GLN A 603 20.58 12.67 4.83
CA GLN A 603 20.15 11.87 3.68
C GLN A 603 18.63 11.81 3.57
N GLU A 604 17.95 11.55 4.69
CA GLU A 604 16.48 11.56 4.78
C GLU A 604 15.91 12.95 4.42
N LEU A 605 16.52 14.05 4.89
CA LEU A 605 16.15 15.41 4.50
C LEU A 605 16.21 15.60 2.98
N MET A 606 17.31 15.19 2.35
CA MET A 606 17.48 15.31 0.90
C MET A 606 16.43 14.49 0.14
N ALA A 607 16.24 13.24 0.54
CA ALA A 607 15.25 12.32 -0.04
C ALA A 607 13.83 12.90 0.05
N ASN A 608 13.45 13.36 1.24
CA ASN A 608 12.14 13.94 1.52
C ASN A 608 11.89 15.24 0.75
N MET A 609 12.87 16.15 0.68
CA MET A 609 12.73 17.39 -0.09
C MET A 609 12.59 17.12 -1.60
N GLN A 610 13.36 16.18 -2.14
CA GLN A 610 13.24 15.79 -3.55
C GLN A 610 11.90 15.09 -3.84
N LEU A 611 11.46 14.20 -2.94
CA LEU A 611 10.17 13.52 -3.03
C LEU A 611 9.01 14.52 -3.10
N LEU A 612 9.02 15.53 -2.24
CA LEU A 612 8.00 16.59 -2.21
C LEU A 612 8.11 17.56 -3.38
N GLY A 613 9.13 17.44 -4.24
CA GLY A 613 9.40 18.38 -5.33
C GLY A 613 9.79 19.78 -4.84
N LEU A 614 10.31 19.90 -3.61
CA LEU A 614 10.80 21.15 -3.04
C LEU A 614 12.16 21.56 -3.62
N THR A 615 12.83 20.66 -4.33
CA THR A 615 14.08 20.92 -5.04
C THR A 615 14.00 20.46 -6.48
N THR A 616 14.82 21.07 -7.31
CA THR A 616 15.02 20.73 -8.72
C THR A 616 16.49 20.37 -8.97
N LYS A 617 16.84 20.05 -10.22
CA LYS A 617 18.23 19.80 -10.61
C LYS A 617 19.12 21.03 -10.44
N GLU A 618 18.56 22.24 -10.49
CA GLU A 618 19.30 23.49 -10.35
C GLU A 618 19.79 23.70 -8.91
N ASP A 619 19.14 23.05 -7.94
CA ASP A 619 19.51 23.10 -6.53
C ASP A 619 20.69 22.17 -6.18
N GLU A 620 21.11 21.30 -7.10
CA GLU A 620 22.23 20.38 -6.88
C GLU A 620 23.57 21.11 -6.77
N VAL A 621 24.31 20.84 -5.68
CA VAL A 621 25.64 21.39 -5.49
C VAL A 621 26.62 20.85 -6.55
N SER A 622 27.11 21.75 -7.39
CA SER A 622 28.05 21.43 -8.48
C SER A 622 29.34 20.76 -7.98
N LYS A 623 29.96 19.93 -8.84
CA LYS A 623 31.27 19.30 -8.54
C LYS A 623 32.35 20.32 -8.16
N LYS A 624 32.37 21.49 -8.83
CA LYS A 624 33.28 22.60 -8.50
C LYS A 624 33.06 23.07 -7.08
N THR A 625 31.82 23.30 -6.67
CA THR A 625 31.47 23.74 -5.32
C THR A 625 31.84 22.69 -4.26
N LYS A 626 31.63 21.40 -4.54
CA LYS A 626 32.08 20.31 -3.65
C LYS A 626 33.61 20.34 -3.46
N ALA A 627 34.37 20.51 -4.54
CA ALA A 627 35.83 20.64 -4.48
C ALA A 627 36.28 21.89 -3.71
N THR A 628 35.61 23.05 -3.89
CA THR A 628 35.90 24.25 -3.09
C THR A 628 35.64 23.99 -1.60
N HIS A 629 34.57 23.28 -1.24
CA HIS A 629 34.29 22.91 0.15
C HIS A 629 35.35 21.98 0.76
N GLU A 630 35.85 21.00 -0.01
CA GLU A 630 36.96 20.14 0.43
C GLU A 630 38.24 20.94 0.67
N LYS A 631 38.59 21.87 -0.23
CA LYS A 631 39.73 22.78 -0.08
C LYS A 631 39.60 23.68 1.15
N TRP A 632 38.40 24.21 1.41
CA TRP A 632 38.10 24.98 2.60
C TRP A 632 38.36 24.17 3.88
N GLY A 633 37.86 22.92 3.95
CA GLY A 633 38.11 22.02 5.07
C GLY A 633 39.60 21.72 5.27
N ALA A 634 40.33 21.46 4.17
CA ALA A 634 41.77 21.21 4.22
C ALA A 634 42.56 22.43 4.72
N ALA A 635 42.24 23.64 4.25
CA ALA A 635 42.88 24.88 4.70
C ALA A 635 42.66 25.13 6.20
N ARG A 636 41.42 24.90 6.70
CA ARG A 636 41.12 24.97 8.14
C ARG A 636 41.92 23.98 8.97
N ASN A 637 42.04 22.73 8.51
CA ASN A 637 42.80 21.70 9.20
C ASN A 637 44.31 22.00 9.21
N ALA A 638 44.81 22.62 8.15
CA ALA A 638 46.19 23.10 8.05
C ALA A 638 46.46 24.42 8.79
N LYS A 639 45.43 25.03 9.40
CA LYS A 639 45.47 26.37 10.02
C LYS A 639 45.87 27.51 9.06
N ASP A 640 45.67 27.32 7.76
CA ASP A 640 45.82 28.35 6.73
C ASP A 640 44.52 29.15 6.63
N TYR A 641 44.32 30.07 7.58
CA TYR A 641 43.07 30.82 7.71
C TYR A 641 42.83 31.80 6.57
N GLU A 642 43.88 32.34 5.95
CA GLU A 642 43.77 33.26 4.82
C GLU A 642 43.15 32.56 3.60
N LYS A 643 43.66 31.37 3.22
CA LYS A 643 43.03 30.56 2.16
C LYS A 643 41.66 30.03 2.57
N ALA A 644 41.47 29.69 3.84
CA ALA A 644 40.16 29.26 4.32
C ALA A 644 39.12 30.37 4.17
N ASP A 645 39.45 31.64 4.44
CA ASP A 645 38.53 32.75 4.28
C ASP A 645 38.23 33.07 2.80
N GLU A 646 39.22 32.90 1.91
CA GLU A 646 39.00 33.00 0.45
C GLU A 646 37.96 31.97 -0.04
N TYR A 647 38.15 30.69 0.30
CA TYR A 647 37.19 29.65 -0.07
C TYR A 647 35.83 29.82 0.62
N ARG A 648 35.82 30.32 1.87
CA ARG A 648 34.59 30.59 2.61
C ARG A 648 33.73 31.62 1.91
N LYS A 649 34.32 32.69 1.37
CA LYS A 649 33.60 33.73 0.63
C LYS A 649 32.88 33.16 -0.60
N GLU A 650 33.57 32.33 -1.40
CA GLU A 650 32.95 31.66 -2.57
C GLU A 650 31.79 30.74 -2.14
N LEU A 651 31.91 30.06 -0.99
CA LEU A 651 30.89 29.15 -0.49
C LEU A 651 29.67 29.88 0.12
N ILE A 652 29.87 31.04 0.75
CA ILE A 652 28.79 31.92 1.24
C ILE A 652 27.97 32.45 0.06
N GLU A 653 28.62 32.93 -1.00
CA GLU A 653 27.96 33.44 -2.20
C GLU A 653 27.07 32.38 -2.87
N LYS A 654 27.43 31.09 -2.72
CA LYS A 654 26.64 29.96 -3.24
C LYS A 654 25.60 29.42 -2.25
N GLY A 655 25.48 30.02 -1.06
CA GLY A 655 24.54 29.62 -0.01
C GLY A 655 24.87 28.28 0.66
N ILE A 656 26.15 27.90 0.69
CA ILE A 656 26.61 26.63 1.25
C ILE A 656 26.89 26.73 2.76
N ILE A 657 27.53 27.80 3.22
CA ILE A 657 27.94 27.99 4.63
C ILE A 657 27.32 29.26 5.21
#